data_AF-A0A0J6SF53-F1
#
_entry.id   AF-A0A0J6SF53-F1
#
_cell.length_a   1.000
_cell.length_b   1.000
_cell.length_c   1.000
_cell.angle_alpha   90.00
_cell.angle_beta   90.00
_cell.angle_gamma   90.00
#
_symmetry.space_group_name_H-M   'P 1'
#
loop_
_entity.id
_entity.type
_entity.pdbx_description
1 polymer ?
#
loop_
_entity_poly.entity_id
_entity_poly.type
_entity_poly.pdbx_seq_one_letter_code
_entity_poly.pdbx_strand_id
1 'polypeptide(L)'
;MAPGTCRIAPRSDDPDFTRELIPGAVSPGRWLALDYALDRFAEPVRPLLRFRRRDGTHEDALLPGPVLGRASWLGPVPPGTDAILLAAPAEGFRIEAARLLSRAAMLAFCARRRPDKLPVALYQWLRRDARRLRNTLRIAAGVRPLAQYPTWKAERARPFEPAFDRMPLKPLPRLGLILEVAPEQAEAVRRTLAALTAQSHRDWRLAVRWGGPAPAGVVPDDPRIAGDGLPDGVAIGHLAAGDVLAPHALAQLAAAFAGPEPADLAYADSEVEEASGLRPRLKPAWSPDLALTTLYPGRPFLVAADLVARSGWEPGQGARALLLAAILAGPVRPRRIPRILCRTAPEAPDPDGHAADLAAALRRAGAPAAMVRSGDTLDLDWPLPEPAPLVSVVIPTRDRPELLRVAVQGVLRDTAYPALELVIVDNGSTDPAVAALYAEWDADPRVRRLERPGPFNFSALVNDGAAAARGDVLVLLNNDVEVLHPDWLSAMVRQALRPEVGAVGAKLLFGNGRLQHAGVVVGLGGRAGHILRNRPADTPGHLGRLTVAHEVAGVTAACLAVARAKFAAVGGLDAEAFPIDFNDIDLCLRLRAAGWRSVWTPRAVLAHHESVSRGPSVGAARLRFDAEGERFAARWRAMIRDDPYYHPAFSVTTFGEELE
;
A
#
# COMPACT_ATOMS: atom_id res chain seq x y z
N MET A 1 -26.56 31.92 -3.40
CA MET A 1 -25.99 30.63 -2.94
C MET A 1 -27.14 29.64 -2.80
N ALA A 2 -27.01 28.42 -3.36
CA ALA A 2 -28.02 27.39 -3.15
C ALA A 2 -28.07 26.98 -1.66
N PRO A 3 -29.22 26.52 -1.12
CA PRO A 3 -29.31 26.06 0.26
C PRO A 3 -28.22 25.03 0.59
N GLY A 4 -27.46 25.25 1.68
CA GLY A 4 -26.44 24.32 2.14
C GLY A 4 -25.06 24.42 1.46
N THR A 5 -24.80 25.40 0.58
CA THR A 5 -23.44 25.59 0.04
C THR A 5 -22.48 26.16 1.08
N CYS A 6 -21.22 25.72 1.08
CA CYS A 6 -20.16 26.30 1.92
C CYS A 6 -19.34 27.34 1.14
N ARG A 7 -19.01 28.46 1.78
CA ARG A 7 -17.98 29.41 1.31
C ARG A 7 -16.61 28.94 1.80
N ILE A 8 -15.57 29.18 1.02
CA ILE A 8 -14.20 28.85 1.41
C ILE A 8 -13.48 30.15 1.80
N ALA A 9 -12.84 30.14 2.97
CA ALA A 9 -12.01 31.25 3.44
C ALA A 9 -10.55 30.78 3.65
N PRO A 10 -9.55 31.58 3.27
CA PRO A 10 -8.18 31.31 3.65
C PRO A 10 -8.00 31.46 5.16
N ARG A 11 -7.06 30.70 5.72
CA ARG A 11 -6.61 30.78 7.13
C ARG A 11 -5.10 30.87 7.18
N SER A 12 -4.58 31.54 8.20
CA SER A 12 -3.15 31.72 8.43
C SER A 12 -2.68 31.25 9.82
N ASP A 13 -3.58 30.73 10.65
CA ASP A 13 -3.31 30.33 12.03
C ASP A 13 -2.82 28.88 12.17
N ASP A 14 -2.99 28.05 11.15
CA ASP A 14 -2.52 26.67 11.10
C ASP A 14 -1.77 26.41 9.77
N PRO A 15 -0.48 26.00 9.82
CA PRO A 15 0.32 25.79 8.61
C PRO A 15 -0.14 24.58 7.78
N ASP A 16 -0.80 23.60 8.39
CA ASP A 16 -1.32 22.43 7.70
C ASP A 16 -2.75 22.69 7.18
N PHE A 17 -3.58 23.40 7.97
CA PHE A 17 -4.99 23.68 7.67
C PHE A 17 -5.23 25.13 7.22
N THR A 18 -4.76 25.45 6.03
CA THR A 18 -4.77 26.81 5.47
C THR A 18 -6.12 27.29 4.91
N ARG A 19 -7.18 26.48 5.00
CA ARG A 19 -8.50 26.80 4.43
C ARG A 19 -9.64 26.37 5.36
N GLU A 20 -10.71 27.17 5.40
CA GLU A 20 -11.93 26.89 6.15
C GLU A 20 -13.14 26.77 5.24
N LEU A 21 -14.00 25.79 5.50
CA LEU A 21 -15.30 25.64 4.86
C LEU A 21 -16.37 26.21 5.80
N ILE A 22 -16.90 27.38 5.45
CA ILE A 22 -17.92 28.11 6.22
C ILE A 22 -19.29 27.77 5.64
N PRO A 23 -20.15 27.02 6.36
CA PRO A 23 -21.51 26.73 5.90
C PRO A 23 -22.33 28.01 5.71
N GLY A 24 -23.13 28.07 4.64
CA GLY A 24 -24.16 29.11 4.50
C GLY A 24 -25.27 28.98 5.57
N ALA A 25 -26.06 30.04 5.76
CA ALA A 25 -27.15 30.07 6.73
C ALA A 25 -28.36 29.23 6.28
N VAL A 26 -28.36 27.93 6.62
CA VAL A 26 -29.53 27.02 6.65
C VAL A 26 -29.19 25.88 7.63
N SER A 27 -30.16 25.44 8.43
CA SER A 27 -30.11 24.32 9.41
C SER A 27 -29.04 23.23 9.16
N PRO A 28 -28.46 22.65 10.22
CA PRO A 28 -27.32 21.74 10.10
C PRO A 28 -27.65 20.52 9.22
N GLY A 29 -27.09 20.50 8.01
CA GLY A 29 -26.94 19.27 7.25
C GLY A 29 -25.95 18.35 7.97
N ARG A 30 -26.30 17.08 8.11
CA ARG A 30 -25.52 16.10 8.90
C ARG A 30 -24.37 15.47 8.11
N TRP A 31 -24.24 15.83 6.83
CA TRP A 31 -23.29 15.26 5.89
C TRP A 31 -22.69 16.37 5.04
N LEU A 32 -21.41 16.25 4.72
CA LEU A 32 -20.69 17.14 3.83
C LEU A 32 -20.34 16.37 2.56
N ALA A 33 -20.78 16.90 1.43
CA ALA A 33 -20.33 16.51 0.10
C ALA A 33 -19.31 17.53 -0.41
N LEU A 34 -18.15 17.06 -0.82
CA LEU A 34 -17.06 17.88 -1.33
C LEU A 34 -16.57 17.34 -2.67
N ASP A 35 -16.64 18.17 -3.72
CA ASP A 35 -16.05 17.92 -5.02
C ASP A 35 -14.87 18.86 -5.22
N TYR A 36 -13.74 18.33 -5.65
CA TYR A 36 -12.49 19.09 -5.77
C TYR A 36 -11.63 18.56 -6.90
N ALA A 37 -10.82 19.47 -7.46
CA ALA A 37 -9.91 19.21 -8.54
C ALA A 37 -8.47 19.49 -8.10
N LEU A 38 -7.56 18.71 -8.67
CA LEU A 38 -6.12 18.89 -8.52
C LEU A 38 -5.50 18.98 -9.91
N ASP A 39 -4.50 19.84 -10.04
CA ASP A 39 -3.59 19.92 -11.18
C ASP A 39 -3.14 18.51 -11.59
N ARG A 40 -3.21 18.23 -12.89
CA ARG A 40 -2.84 16.94 -13.48
C ARG A 40 -1.36 16.60 -13.31
N PHE A 41 -0.50 17.60 -13.12
CA PHE A 41 0.95 17.42 -12.91
C PHE A 41 1.34 17.44 -11.44
N ALA A 42 0.44 17.85 -10.53
CA ALA A 42 0.69 17.76 -9.10
C ALA A 42 0.57 16.31 -8.61
N GLU A 43 1.27 15.99 -7.53
CA GLU A 43 1.16 14.69 -6.87
C GLU A 43 -0.24 14.53 -6.24
N PRO A 44 -0.99 13.45 -6.55
CA PRO A 44 -2.36 13.23 -6.08
C PRO A 44 -2.41 12.74 -4.63
N VAL A 45 -1.86 13.54 -3.72
CA VAL A 45 -1.93 13.34 -2.28
C VAL A 45 -3.37 13.44 -1.77
N ARG A 46 -3.67 12.75 -0.67
CA ARG A 46 -4.98 12.78 -0.02
C ARG A 46 -5.16 14.09 0.76
N PRO A 47 -6.21 14.89 0.47
CA PRO A 47 -6.57 16.01 1.35
C PRO A 47 -7.08 15.51 2.70
N LEU A 48 -7.06 16.37 3.71
CA LEU A 48 -7.55 16.06 5.05
C LEU A 48 -8.54 17.13 5.50
N LEU A 49 -9.69 16.70 6.01
CA LEU A 49 -10.64 17.56 6.70
C LEU A 49 -10.48 17.41 8.20
N ARG A 50 -10.56 18.53 8.92
CA ARG A 50 -10.63 18.56 10.38
C ARG A 50 -11.95 19.18 10.82
N PHE A 51 -12.73 18.41 11.55
CA PHE A 51 -13.97 18.86 12.17
C PHE A 51 -13.67 19.28 13.61
N ARG A 52 -13.46 20.58 13.84
CA ARG A 52 -13.23 21.12 15.18
C ARG A 52 -14.57 21.28 15.89
N ARG A 53 -14.60 20.89 17.17
CA ARG A 53 -15.76 21.01 18.04
C ARG A 53 -15.57 22.16 19.04
N ARG A 54 -16.69 22.65 19.59
CA ARG A 54 -16.70 23.78 20.54
C ARG A 54 -15.90 23.54 21.83
N ASP A 55 -15.70 22.28 22.20
CA ASP A 55 -14.91 21.87 23.37
C ASP A 55 -13.40 21.82 23.09
N GLY A 56 -12.97 22.23 21.89
CA GLY A 56 -11.57 22.21 21.45
C GLY A 56 -11.10 20.86 20.88
N THR A 57 -11.91 19.81 20.99
CA THR A 57 -11.59 18.51 20.37
C THR A 57 -11.82 18.54 18.87
N HIS A 58 -11.27 17.56 18.15
CA HIS A 58 -11.46 17.45 16.71
C HIS A 58 -11.58 16.00 16.24
N GLU A 59 -12.10 15.85 15.03
CA GLU A 59 -12.12 14.58 14.30
C GLU A 59 -11.61 14.82 12.88
N ASP A 60 -10.65 14.01 12.45
CA ASP A 60 -10.02 14.15 11.14
C ASP A 60 -10.60 13.11 10.14
N ALA A 61 -10.78 13.52 8.89
CA ALA A 61 -11.23 12.66 7.81
C ALA A 61 -10.29 12.76 6.61
N LEU A 62 -9.75 11.62 6.18
CA LEU A 62 -8.89 11.53 5.02
C LEU A 62 -9.71 11.37 3.74
N LEU A 63 -9.39 12.17 2.73
CA LEU A 63 -10.12 12.25 1.46
C LEU A 63 -9.42 11.41 0.37
N PRO A 64 -10.13 10.97 -0.68
CA PRO A 64 -9.51 10.34 -1.85
C PRO A 64 -8.51 11.25 -2.56
N GLY A 65 -7.42 10.68 -3.09
CA GLY A 65 -6.51 11.41 -3.96
C GLY A 65 -7.14 11.66 -5.34
N PRO A 66 -7.05 12.87 -5.92
CA PRO A 66 -7.60 13.19 -7.24
C PRO A 66 -6.81 12.61 -8.41
N VAL A 67 -6.60 11.29 -8.48
CA VAL A 67 -5.69 10.64 -9.45
C VAL A 67 -6.04 10.87 -10.94
N LEU A 68 -7.30 11.17 -11.26
CA LEU A 68 -7.76 11.52 -12.62
C LEU A 68 -7.95 13.04 -12.83
N GLY A 69 -7.49 13.85 -11.87
CA GLY A 69 -7.61 15.31 -11.85
C GLY A 69 -8.79 15.82 -11.02
N ARG A 70 -9.71 14.95 -10.60
CA ARG A 70 -10.86 15.26 -9.76
C ARG A 70 -11.15 14.14 -8.76
N ALA A 71 -11.68 14.50 -7.60
CA ALA A 71 -12.24 13.57 -6.65
C ALA A 71 -13.45 14.16 -5.93
N SER A 72 -14.24 13.25 -5.36
CA SER A 72 -15.41 13.58 -4.53
C SER A 72 -15.30 12.84 -3.21
N TRP A 73 -15.67 13.52 -2.13
CA TRP A 73 -15.79 12.95 -0.81
C TRP A 73 -17.18 13.22 -0.24
N LEU A 74 -17.69 12.25 0.52
CA LEU A 74 -18.98 12.33 1.16
C LEU A 74 -18.90 11.66 2.53
N GLY A 75 -19.08 12.44 3.59
CA GLY A 75 -19.01 11.92 4.96
C GLY A 75 -19.85 12.71 5.95
N PRO A 76 -20.10 12.13 7.13
CA PRO A 76 -20.91 12.79 8.16
C PRO A 76 -20.14 13.96 8.77
N VAL A 77 -20.85 15.03 9.12
CA VAL A 77 -20.31 16.11 9.97
C VAL A 77 -20.53 15.71 11.43
N PRO A 78 -19.47 15.61 12.26
CA PRO A 78 -19.60 15.25 13.66
C PRO A 78 -20.51 16.24 14.42
N PRO A 79 -21.34 15.77 15.37
CA PRO A 79 -22.12 16.66 16.23
C PRO A 79 -21.22 17.63 17.01
N GLY A 80 -21.67 18.88 17.18
CA GLY A 80 -20.90 19.89 17.91
C GLY A 80 -19.75 20.53 17.11
N THR A 81 -19.59 20.18 15.83
CA THR A 81 -18.65 20.84 14.93
C THR A 81 -18.98 22.32 14.81
N ASP A 82 -18.00 23.19 15.05
CA ASP A 82 -18.11 24.64 14.89
C ASP A 82 -17.24 25.18 13.75
N ALA A 83 -16.19 24.47 13.36
CA ALA A 83 -15.34 24.79 12.22
C ALA A 83 -14.97 23.53 11.42
N ILE A 84 -14.90 23.68 10.10
CA ILE A 84 -14.45 22.62 9.17
C ILE A 84 -13.22 23.14 8.45
N LEU A 85 -12.06 22.59 8.78
CA LEU A 85 -10.78 23.00 8.24
C LEU A 85 -10.32 22.02 7.16
N LEU A 86 -9.59 22.50 6.17
CA LEU A 86 -9.07 21.70 5.06
C LEU A 86 -7.56 21.88 4.93
N ALA A 87 -6.85 20.76 4.98
CA ALA A 87 -5.47 20.62 4.55
C ALA A 87 -5.44 20.02 3.13
N ALA A 88 -4.98 20.82 2.18
CA ALA A 88 -4.86 20.45 0.77
C ALA A 88 -3.63 21.17 0.17
N PRO A 89 -3.11 20.73 -0.99
CA PRO A 89 -2.03 21.44 -1.66
C PRO A 89 -2.34 22.94 -1.82
N ALA A 90 -1.35 23.79 -1.52
CA ALA A 90 -1.52 25.24 -1.57
C ALA A 90 -1.79 25.71 -3.01
N GLU A 91 -1.07 25.13 -3.97
CA GLU A 91 -1.22 25.39 -5.40
C GLU A 91 -1.86 24.20 -6.12
N GLY A 92 -2.46 24.47 -7.28
CA GLY A 92 -3.02 23.42 -8.13
C GLY A 92 -4.22 22.69 -7.52
N PHE A 93 -4.81 23.17 -6.42
CA PHE A 93 -5.99 22.55 -5.80
C PHE A 93 -7.14 23.55 -5.68
N ARG A 94 -8.32 23.18 -6.16
CA ARG A 94 -9.55 23.95 -6.00
C ARG A 94 -10.71 23.06 -5.59
N ILE A 95 -11.58 23.61 -4.75
CA ILE A 95 -12.89 23.03 -4.47
C ILE A 95 -13.85 23.51 -5.55
N GLU A 96 -14.55 22.57 -6.18
CA GLU A 96 -15.57 22.87 -7.18
C GLU A 96 -16.95 23.01 -6.55
N ALA A 97 -17.24 22.20 -5.53
CA ALA A 97 -18.48 22.27 -4.76
C ALA A 97 -18.29 21.77 -3.34
N ALA A 98 -18.89 22.47 -2.37
CA ALA A 98 -19.00 22.05 -0.99
C ALA A 98 -20.45 22.24 -0.55
N ARG A 99 -21.12 21.15 -0.15
CA ARG A 99 -22.56 21.13 0.14
C ARG A 99 -22.88 20.33 1.38
N LEU A 100 -23.70 20.88 2.26
CA LEU A 100 -24.30 20.15 3.37
C LEU A 100 -25.57 19.42 2.91
N LEU A 101 -25.60 18.10 3.13
CA LEU A 101 -26.69 17.22 2.73
C LEU A 101 -27.54 16.78 3.92
N SER A 102 -28.85 16.68 3.68
CA SER A 102 -29.81 16.11 4.62
C SER A 102 -29.74 14.57 4.64
N ARG A 103 -30.32 13.96 5.68
CA ARG A 103 -30.46 12.49 5.74
C ARG A 103 -31.29 11.92 4.59
N ALA A 104 -32.33 12.64 4.15
CA ALA A 104 -33.17 12.21 3.03
C ALA A 104 -32.39 12.21 1.71
N ALA A 105 -31.56 13.24 1.48
CA ALA A 105 -30.65 13.27 0.33
C ALA A 105 -29.65 12.09 0.34
N MET A 106 -29.14 11.72 1.52
CA MET A 106 -28.27 10.55 1.66
C MET A 106 -28.97 9.23 1.36
N LEU A 107 -30.23 9.06 1.77
CA LEU A 107 -31.03 7.87 1.43
C LEU A 107 -31.28 7.77 -0.08
N ALA A 108 -31.60 8.89 -0.74
CA ALA A 108 -31.73 8.93 -2.20
C ALA A 108 -30.42 8.59 -2.91
N PHE A 109 -29.29 9.07 -2.38
CA PHE A 109 -27.97 8.75 -2.91
C PHE A 109 -27.62 7.26 -2.76
N CYS A 110 -27.91 6.69 -1.59
CA CYS A 110 -27.79 5.26 -1.32
C CYS A 110 -28.64 4.43 -2.31
N ALA A 111 -29.91 4.79 -2.49
CA ALA A 111 -30.82 4.11 -3.42
C ALA A 111 -30.27 4.10 -4.86
N ARG A 112 -29.68 5.23 -5.30
CA ARG A 112 -29.13 5.36 -6.65
C ARG A 112 -27.79 4.62 -6.84
N ARG A 113 -26.90 4.64 -5.85
CA ARG A 113 -25.54 4.07 -5.98
C ARG A 113 -25.43 2.60 -5.58
N ARG A 114 -26.14 2.21 -4.51
CA ARG A 114 -26.08 0.89 -3.87
C ARG A 114 -27.47 0.52 -3.37
N PRO A 115 -28.42 0.24 -4.28
CA PRO A 115 -29.80 -0.13 -3.91
C PRO A 115 -29.84 -1.35 -2.97
N ASP A 116 -28.85 -2.25 -3.06
CA ASP A 116 -28.67 -3.39 -2.16
C ASP A 116 -28.50 -3.01 -0.69
N LYS A 117 -27.93 -1.84 -0.39
CA LYS A 117 -27.71 -1.36 0.99
C LYS A 117 -28.88 -0.51 1.51
N LEU A 118 -29.83 -0.13 0.66
CA LEU A 118 -30.96 0.71 1.05
C LEU A 118 -31.87 0.04 2.10
N PRO A 119 -32.28 -1.24 1.98
CA PRO A 119 -33.10 -1.90 3.00
C PRO A 119 -32.42 -1.92 4.38
N VAL A 120 -31.11 -2.16 4.40
CA VAL A 120 -30.32 -2.13 5.64
C VAL A 120 -30.31 -0.72 6.22
N ALA A 121 -30.12 0.32 5.40
CA ALA A 121 -30.16 1.70 5.85
C ALA A 121 -31.54 2.07 6.42
N LEU A 122 -32.63 1.71 5.74
CA LEU A 122 -33.99 1.97 6.21
C LEU A 122 -34.30 1.23 7.51
N TYR A 123 -33.86 -0.03 7.65
CA TYR A 123 -33.99 -0.80 8.89
C TYR A 123 -33.28 -0.11 10.07
N GLN A 124 -32.03 0.33 9.88
CA GLN A 124 -31.29 1.05 10.94
C GLN A 124 -31.93 2.41 11.27
N TRP A 125 -32.52 3.07 10.27
CA TRP A 125 -33.26 4.31 10.47
C TRP A 125 -34.52 4.09 11.33
N LEU A 126 -35.31 3.05 11.04
CA LEU A 126 -36.49 2.67 11.82
C LEU A 126 -36.13 2.33 13.28
N ARG A 127 -34.99 1.64 13.50
CA ARG A 127 -34.47 1.32 14.84
C ARG A 127 -33.86 2.51 15.59
N ARG A 128 -33.81 3.69 14.97
CA ARG A 128 -33.16 4.90 15.52
C ARG A 128 -31.69 4.69 15.89
N ASP A 129 -31.01 3.71 15.30
CA ASP A 129 -29.57 3.48 15.50
C ASP A 129 -28.77 4.44 14.60
N ALA A 130 -28.56 5.66 15.10
CA ALA A 130 -27.88 6.72 14.37
C ALA A 130 -26.42 6.38 14.02
N ARG A 131 -25.76 5.49 14.78
CA ARG A 131 -24.36 5.09 14.51
C ARG A 131 -24.33 4.11 13.35
N ARG A 132 -25.13 3.03 13.40
CA ARG A 132 -25.18 2.04 12.31
C ARG A 132 -25.70 2.65 11.03
N LEU A 133 -26.74 3.49 11.10
CA LEU A 133 -27.24 4.20 9.93
C LEU A 133 -26.15 5.03 9.24
N ARG A 134 -25.36 5.79 10.02
CA ARG A 134 -24.25 6.58 9.48
C ARG A 134 -23.21 5.70 8.79
N ASN A 135 -22.82 4.60 9.41
CA ASN A 135 -21.85 3.68 8.83
C ASN A 135 -22.37 3.06 7.52
N THR A 136 -23.62 2.58 7.50
CA THR A 136 -24.24 2.01 6.30
C THR A 136 -24.28 3.01 5.16
N LEU A 137 -24.74 4.25 5.42
CA LEU A 137 -24.82 5.29 4.40
C LEU A 137 -23.44 5.74 3.91
N ARG A 138 -22.44 5.82 4.81
CA ARG A 138 -21.06 6.15 4.44
C ARG A 138 -20.49 5.12 3.48
N ILE A 139 -20.69 3.83 3.77
CA ILE A 139 -20.23 2.73 2.91
C ILE A 139 -20.98 2.78 1.56
N ALA A 140 -22.31 2.86 1.58
CA ALA A 140 -23.12 2.84 0.37
C ALA A 140 -22.84 4.02 -0.59
N ALA A 141 -22.44 5.17 -0.05
CA ALA A 141 -22.26 6.40 -0.81
C ALA A 141 -20.79 6.72 -1.13
N GLY A 142 -19.87 6.34 -0.25
CA GLY A 142 -18.47 6.79 -0.25
C GLY A 142 -17.52 5.94 -1.08
N VAL A 143 -17.86 4.69 -1.41
CA VAL A 143 -16.99 3.78 -2.14
C VAL A 143 -17.65 3.16 -3.38
N ARG A 144 -16.83 2.78 -4.36
CA ARG A 144 -17.23 2.06 -5.57
C ARG A 144 -16.38 0.79 -5.66
N PRO A 145 -16.98 -0.40 -5.77
CA PRO A 145 -16.21 -1.62 -6.04
C PRO A 145 -15.46 -1.51 -7.37
N LEU A 146 -14.33 -2.20 -7.51
CA LEU A 146 -13.54 -2.24 -8.76
C LEU A 146 -14.36 -2.63 -9.99
N ALA A 147 -15.37 -3.49 -9.85
CA ALA A 147 -16.29 -3.87 -10.93
C ALA A 147 -17.09 -2.68 -11.52
N GLN A 148 -17.16 -1.55 -10.81
CA GLN A 148 -17.80 -0.30 -11.26
C GLN A 148 -16.77 0.77 -11.69
N TYR A 149 -15.55 0.36 -12.02
CA TYR A 149 -14.47 1.29 -12.41
C TYR A 149 -14.85 2.24 -13.54
N PRO A 150 -15.53 1.84 -14.64
CA PRO A 150 -15.91 2.78 -15.70
C PRO A 150 -16.76 3.96 -15.20
N THR A 151 -17.71 3.69 -14.30
CA THR A 151 -18.52 4.74 -13.66
C THR A 151 -17.67 5.60 -12.72
N TRP A 152 -16.82 4.98 -11.91
CA TRP A 152 -15.91 5.69 -11.01
C TRP A 152 -14.99 6.66 -11.79
N LYS A 153 -14.47 6.21 -12.93
CA LYS A 153 -13.62 6.99 -13.84
C LYS A 153 -14.39 8.15 -14.45
N ALA A 154 -15.59 7.92 -14.99
CA ALA A 154 -16.41 8.95 -15.61
C ALA A 154 -16.77 10.09 -14.64
N GLU A 155 -16.98 9.78 -13.35
CA GLU A 155 -17.26 10.79 -12.32
C GLU A 155 -16.02 11.65 -11.96
N ARG A 156 -14.79 11.17 -12.24
CA ARG A 156 -13.52 11.73 -11.74
C ARG A 156 -12.54 12.18 -12.82
N ALA A 157 -12.80 11.84 -14.07
CA ALA A 157 -12.08 12.41 -15.20
C ALA A 157 -12.58 13.84 -15.46
N ARG A 158 -11.65 14.75 -15.74
CA ARG A 158 -11.94 16.11 -16.24
C ARG A 158 -11.13 16.40 -17.50
N PRO A 159 -11.48 17.34 -18.37
CA PRO A 159 -10.58 17.75 -19.46
C PRO A 159 -9.28 18.40 -18.92
N PHE A 160 -8.30 18.59 -19.79
CA PHE A 160 -7.15 19.45 -19.50
C PHE A 160 -7.59 20.92 -19.53
N GLU A 161 -7.15 21.70 -18.55
CA GLU A 161 -7.49 23.10 -18.40
C GLU A 161 -6.22 23.95 -18.33
N PRO A 162 -5.82 24.62 -19.42
CA PRO A 162 -4.54 25.36 -19.48
C PRO A 162 -4.35 26.40 -18.37
N ALA A 163 -5.43 26.99 -17.87
CA ALA A 163 -5.40 27.99 -16.79
C ALA A 163 -5.18 27.38 -15.39
N PHE A 164 -5.39 26.07 -15.23
CA PHE A 164 -5.34 25.36 -13.95
C PHE A 164 -4.25 24.28 -13.90
N ASP A 165 -4.04 23.56 -15.01
CA ASP A 165 -3.05 22.51 -15.15
C ASP A 165 -1.70 23.08 -15.57
N ARG A 166 -0.76 23.16 -14.63
CA ARG A 166 0.55 23.77 -14.86
C ARG A 166 1.50 22.73 -15.43
N MET A 167 1.72 22.80 -16.74
CA MET A 167 2.76 21.99 -17.38
C MET A 167 4.14 22.29 -16.73
N PRO A 168 5.05 21.30 -16.67
CA PRO A 168 6.39 21.51 -16.15
C PRO A 168 7.11 22.67 -16.86
N LEU A 169 7.67 23.62 -16.09
CA LEU A 169 8.27 24.86 -16.60
C LEU A 169 9.66 24.68 -17.24
N LYS A 170 10.30 23.52 -17.04
CA LYS A 170 11.66 23.23 -17.53
C LYS A 170 11.61 22.51 -18.88
N PRO A 171 12.65 22.64 -19.74
CA PRO A 171 12.77 21.78 -20.91
C PRO A 171 12.81 20.33 -20.42
N LEU A 172 11.80 19.57 -20.84
CA LEU A 172 11.70 18.15 -20.56
C LEU A 172 12.66 17.40 -21.48
N PRO A 173 13.39 16.39 -20.98
CA PRO A 173 14.39 15.70 -21.77
C PRO A 173 13.76 14.81 -22.84
N ARG A 174 14.52 14.52 -23.89
CA ARG A 174 14.12 13.61 -24.97
C ARG A 174 13.85 12.20 -24.46
N LEU A 175 12.75 11.59 -24.90
CA LEU A 175 12.43 10.19 -24.63
C LEU A 175 12.66 9.29 -25.85
N GLY A 176 13.27 8.12 -25.64
CA GLY A 176 13.35 7.04 -26.62
C GLY A 176 12.24 6.01 -26.35
N LEU A 177 11.53 5.58 -27.39
CA LEU A 177 10.43 4.63 -27.29
C LEU A 177 10.60 3.51 -28.31
N ILE A 178 10.35 2.28 -27.90
CA ILE A 178 10.35 1.11 -28.75
C ILE A 178 8.92 0.61 -28.88
N LEU A 179 8.48 0.35 -30.12
CA LEU A 179 7.21 -0.28 -30.42
C LEU A 179 7.48 -1.63 -31.09
N GLU A 180 7.17 -2.71 -30.37
CA GLU A 180 7.23 -4.07 -30.91
C GLU A 180 5.90 -4.41 -31.60
N VAL A 181 6.01 -4.98 -32.81
CA VAL A 181 4.87 -5.16 -33.71
C VAL A 181 4.88 -6.54 -34.35
N ALA A 182 3.76 -7.26 -34.22
CA ALA A 182 3.47 -8.44 -35.02
C ALA A 182 2.84 -8.05 -36.38
N PRO A 183 3.12 -8.78 -37.48
CA PRO A 183 2.70 -8.42 -38.85
C PRO A 183 1.20 -8.09 -39.01
N GLU A 184 0.33 -8.76 -38.27
CA GLU A 184 -1.13 -8.66 -38.32
C GLU A 184 -1.69 -7.44 -37.57
N GLN A 185 -0.87 -6.68 -36.84
CA GLN A 185 -1.32 -5.64 -35.91
C GLN A 185 -1.44 -4.24 -36.52
N ALA A 186 -1.54 -4.11 -37.84
CA ALA A 186 -1.51 -2.82 -38.55
C ALA A 186 -2.45 -1.74 -37.96
N GLU A 187 -3.69 -2.11 -37.62
CA GLU A 187 -4.64 -1.15 -37.05
C GLU A 187 -4.33 -0.77 -35.59
N ALA A 188 -3.85 -1.74 -34.80
CA ALA A 188 -3.42 -1.49 -33.43
C ALA A 188 -2.18 -0.56 -33.41
N VAL A 189 -1.27 -0.72 -34.37
CA VAL A 189 -0.14 0.19 -34.57
C VAL A 189 -0.61 1.60 -34.89
N ARG A 190 -1.52 1.78 -35.86
CA ARG A 190 -2.06 3.11 -36.20
C ARG A 190 -2.63 3.83 -34.98
N ARG A 191 -3.37 3.10 -34.14
CA ARG A 191 -3.95 3.63 -32.90
C ARG A 191 -2.87 4.15 -31.94
N THR A 192 -1.82 3.35 -31.72
CA THR A 192 -0.70 3.75 -30.85
C THR A 192 0.08 4.92 -31.43
N LEU A 193 0.38 4.90 -32.72
CA LEU A 193 1.08 5.98 -33.39
C LEU A 193 0.29 7.28 -33.33
N ALA A 194 -1.03 7.25 -33.56
CA ALA A 194 -1.90 8.43 -33.44
C ALA A 194 -1.89 9.01 -32.01
N ALA A 195 -1.98 8.16 -30.99
CA ALA A 195 -1.90 8.59 -29.58
C ALA A 195 -0.52 9.20 -29.24
N LEU A 196 0.55 8.69 -29.85
CA LEU A 196 1.92 9.17 -29.69
C LEU A 196 2.15 10.51 -30.41
N THR A 197 1.68 10.65 -31.66
CA THR A 197 1.77 11.92 -32.41
C THR A 197 0.97 13.03 -31.76
N ALA A 198 -0.10 12.69 -31.03
CA ALA A 198 -0.93 13.66 -30.30
C ALA A 198 -0.33 14.12 -28.95
N GLN A 199 0.78 13.54 -28.48
CA GLN A 199 1.37 13.90 -27.18
C GLN A 199 1.78 15.36 -27.09
N SER A 200 1.54 15.99 -25.93
CA SER A 200 1.94 17.38 -25.68
C SER A 200 3.46 17.56 -25.60
N HIS A 201 4.19 16.55 -25.12
CA HIS A 201 5.65 16.53 -25.19
C HIS A 201 6.08 16.04 -26.58
N ARG A 202 6.85 16.87 -27.29
CA ARG A 202 7.17 16.67 -28.72
C ARG A 202 8.55 16.07 -28.96
N ASP A 203 9.46 16.13 -27.99
CA ASP A 203 10.83 15.64 -28.10
C ASP A 203 10.92 14.16 -27.73
N TRP A 204 10.49 13.30 -28.65
CA TRP A 204 10.61 11.85 -28.51
C TRP A 204 11.08 11.22 -29.82
N ARG A 205 11.68 10.04 -29.70
CA ARG A 205 12.08 9.19 -30.83
C ARG A 205 11.42 7.82 -30.68
N LEU A 206 10.91 7.27 -31.78
CA LEU A 206 10.30 5.96 -31.81
C LEU A 206 11.08 5.04 -32.75
N ALA A 207 11.45 3.86 -32.27
CA ALA A 207 11.90 2.74 -33.09
C ALA A 207 10.76 1.73 -33.24
N VAL A 208 10.36 1.42 -34.48
CA VAL A 208 9.31 0.44 -34.76
C VAL A 208 9.94 -0.87 -35.23
N ARG A 209 9.77 -1.93 -34.44
CA ARG A 209 10.37 -3.24 -34.69
C ARG A 209 9.30 -4.22 -35.16
N TRP A 210 9.36 -4.56 -36.44
CA TRP A 210 8.45 -5.50 -37.08
C TRP A 210 8.98 -6.92 -37.01
N GLY A 211 8.12 -7.87 -36.62
CA GLY A 211 8.36 -9.31 -36.81
C GLY A 211 8.21 -9.75 -38.27
N GLY A 212 8.87 -9.07 -39.22
CA GLY A 212 8.72 -9.26 -40.66
C GLY A 212 8.79 -7.94 -41.46
N PRO A 213 8.52 -7.96 -42.78
CA PRO A 213 8.48 -6.73 -43.57
C PRO A 213 7.32 -5.83 -43.12
N ALA A 214 7.61 -4.52 -42.97
CA ALA A 214 6.61 -3.54 -42.58
C ALA A 214 5.52 -3.39 -43.67
N PRO A 215 4.22 -3.46 -43.33
CA PRO A 215 3.15 -3.18 -44.28
C PRO A 215 3.18 -1.72 -44.73
N ALA A 216 2.97 -1.49 -46.03
CA ALA A 216 2.95 -0.15 -46.60
C ALA A 216 1.81 0.71 -46.00
N GLY A 217 2.10 1.97 -45.68
CA GLY A 217 1.11 2.95 -45.23
C GLY A 217 0.61 2.79 -43.79
N VAL A 218 1.28 1.97 -42.95
CA VAL A 218 0.95 1.87 -41.52
C VAL A 218 1.70 2.91 -40.69
N VAL A 219 2.98 3.10 -40.97
CA VAL A 219 3.82 4.09 -40.28
C VAL A 219 3.66 5.44 -41.00
N PRO A 220 3.28 6.52 -40.29
CA PRO A 220 3.17 7.85 -40.90
C PRO A 220 4.56 8.41 -41.23
N ASP A 221 4.61 9.32 -42.19
CA ASP A 221 5.82 10.09 -42.49
C ASP A 221 6.07 11.12 -41.39
N ASP A 222 6.69 10.67 -40.30
CA ASP A 222 7.07 11.49 -39.15
C ASP A 222 8.56 11.30 -38.86
N PRO A 223 9.39 12.36 -38.92
CA PRO A 223 10.84 12.24 -38.76
C PRO A 223 11.27 11.75 -37.37
N ARG A 224 10.36 11.73 -36.39
CA ARG A 224 10.62 11.17 -35.05
C ARG A 224 10.57 9.65 -35.02
N ILE A 225 9.96 9.03 -36.03
CA ILE A 225 9.88 7.58 -36.17
C ILE A 225 11.02 7.13 -37.06
N ALA A 226 11.93 6.34 -36.50
CA ALA A 226 13.10 5.82 -37.19
C ALA A 226 13.16 4.29 -37.08
N GLY A 227 14.18 3.68 -37.70
CA GLY A 227 14.33 2.25 -37.95
C GLY A 227 14.39 1.34 -36.71
N ASP A 228 15.05 0.20 -36.87
CA ASP A 228 15.02 -0.93 -35.93
C ASP A 228 15.97 -0.81 -34.72
N GLY A 229 16.86 0.19 -34.69
CA GLY A 229 17.84 0.40 -33.62
C GLY A 229 17.27 0.91 -32.28
N LEU A 230 18.12 1.05 -31.27
CA LEU A 230 17.77 1.70 -30.00
C LEU A 230 17.54 3.21 -30.24
N PRO A 231 16.35 3.75 -29.93
CA PRO A 231 16.08 5.17 -30.11
C PRO A 231 16.91 6.03 -29.14
N ASP A 232 17.35 7.19 -29.60
CA ASP A 232 18.03 8.19 -28.76
C ASP A 232 17.06 8.84 -27.75
N GLY A 233 17.53 9.04 -26.52
CA GLY A 233 16.79 9.66 -25.43
C GLY A 233 17.47 9.41 -24.07
N VAL A 234 17.11 10.23 -23.07
CA VAL A 234 17.65 10.05 -21.70
C VAL A 234 17.04 8.84 -21.00
N ALA A 235 15.88 8.38 -21.48
CA ALA A 235 15.18 7.22 -20.97
C ALA A 235 14.49 6.48 -22.12
N ILE A 236 14.47 5.15 -22.01
CA ILE A 236 13.94 4.21 -22.99
C ILE A 236 12.67 3.57 -22.43
N GLY A 237 11.60 3.57 -23.21
CA GLY A 237 10.33 2.92 -22.89
C GLY A 237 9.90 1.92 -23.95
N HIS A 238 9.01 1.00 -23.57
CA HIS A 238 8.35 0.11 -24.51
C HIS A 238 6.84 0.40 -24.57
N LEU A 239 6.32 0.33 -25.79
CA LEU A 239 4.90 0.34 -26.12
C LEU A 239 4.59 -0.98 -26.86
N ALA A 240 3.34 -1.45 -26.75
CA ALA A 240 2.85 -2.49 -27.64
C ALA A 240 1.78 -1.92 -28.58
N ALA A 241 1.63 -2.56 -29.73
CA ALA A 241 0.59 -2.22 -30.68
C ALA A 241 -0.79 -2.26 -30.00
N GLY A 242 -1.55 -1.16 -30.09
CA GLY A 242 -2.86 -0.99 -29.48
C GLY A 242 -2.87 -0.15 -28.21
N ASP A 243 -1.69 0.14 -27.63
CA ASP A 243 -1.59 1.08 -26.51
C ASP A 243 -2.09 2.48 -26.88
N VAL A 244 -2.77 3.12 -25.93
CA VAL A 244 -3.23 4.50 -26.04
C VAL A 244 -2.74 5.29 -24.85
N LEU A 245 -1.70 6.11 -25.08
CA LEU A 245 -1.19 7.04 -24.09
C LEU A 245 -2.19 8.18 -23.84
N ALA A 246 -2.32 8.60 -22.58
CA ALA A 246 -3.05 9.82 -22.25
C ALA A 246 -2.35 11.04 -22.89
N PRO A 247 -3.06 12.13 -23.25
CA PRO A 247 -2.48 13.24 -24.04
C PRO A 247 -1.21 13.90 -23.47
N HIS A 248 -1.01 13.82 -22.15
CA HIS A 248 0.13 14.40 -21.43
C HIS A 248 0.99 13.34 -20.74
N ALA A 249 0.91 12.08 -21.17
CA ALA A 249 1.62 10.97 -20.55
C ALA A 249 3.14 11.17 -20.65
N LEU A 250 3.65 11.46 -21.86
CA LEU A 250 5.09 11.66 -22.05
C LEU A 250 5.64 12.88 -21.30
N ALA A 251 4.85 13.95 -21.14
CA ALA A 251 5.28 15.11 -20.37
C ALA A 251 5.45 14.77 -18.88
N GLN A 252 4.53 13.99 -18.31
CA GLN A 252 4.61 13.54 -16.92
C GLN A 252 5.74 12.52 -16.71
N LEU A 253 5.93 11.61 -17.66
CA LEU A 253 7.01 10.63 -17.61
C LEU A 253 8.39 11.27 -17.78
N ALA A 254 8.57 12.19 -18.73
CA ALA A 254 9.83 12.90 -18.95
C ALA A 254 10.23 13.76 -17.73
N ALA A 255 9.26 14.31 -17.00
CA ALA A 255 9.53 15.08 -15.78
C ALA A 255 10.23 14.26 -14.69
N ALA A 256 10.07 12.92 -14.68
CA ALA A 256 10.75 12.04 -13.74
C ALA A 256 12.28 11.95 -13.98
N PHE A 257 12.73 12.24 -15.21
CA PHE A 257 14.14 12.21 -15.60
C PHE A 257 14.75 13.61 -15.69
N ALA A 258 14.01 14.63 -15.27
CA ALA A 258 14.47 16.01 -15.24
C ALA A 258 14.91 16.40 -13.82
N GLY A 259 15.78 17.41 -13.72
CA GLY A 259 16.18 18.00 -12.44
C GLY A 259 17.42 17.38 -11.81
N PRO A 260 17.72 17.72 -10.54
CA PRO A 260 18.98 17.36 -9.88
C PRO A 260 19.07 15.88 -9.49
N GLU A 261 17.93 15.21 -9.32
CA GLU A 261 17.84 13.81 -8.94
C GLU A 261 16.95 13.05 -9.95
N PRO A 262 17.44 12.81 -11.18
CA PRO A 262 16.69 12.09 -12.19
C PRO A 262 16.45 10.64 -11.74
N ALA A 263 15.27 10.11 -12.10
CA ALA A 263 14.94 8.72 -11.86
C ALA A 263 15.79 7.78 -12.71
N ASP A 264 16.05 6.58 -12.21
CA ASP A 264 16.63 5.49 -13.01
C ASP A 264 15.52 4.65 -13.67
N LEU A 265 14.35 4.60 -13.04
CA LEU A 265 13.15 3.89 -13.50
C LEU A 265 11.92 4.74 -13.18
N ALA A 266 11.05 4.98 -14.15
CA ALA A 266 9.76 5.63 -13.91
C ALA A 266 8.62 4.76 -14.40
N TYR A 267 7.52 4.72 -13.66
CA TYR A 267 6.31 3.97 -14.05
C TYR A 267 5.06 4.70 -13.60
N ALA A 268 3.99 4.57 -14.37
CA ALA A 268 2.70 5.18 -14.07
C ALA A 268 1.56 4.16 -14.07
N ASP A 269 0.41 4.48 -13.50
CA ASP A 269 -0.74 3.59 -13.56
C ASP A 269 -1.24 3.41 -14.99
N SER A 270 -1.93 2.30 -15.22
CA SER A 270 -2.56 2.00 -16.48
C SER A 270 -3.97 1.45 -16.30
N GLU A 271 -4.68 1.31 -17.41
CA GLU A 271 -5.92 0.54 -17.48
C GLU A 271 -5.83 -0.46 -18.63
N VAL A 272 -6.35 -1.65 -18.41
CA VAL A 272 -6.44 -2.71 -19.44
C VAL A 272 -7.88 -2.74 -19.94
N GLU A 273 -8.04 -2.92 -21.25
CA GLU A 273 -9.34 -3.22 -21.85
C GLU A 273 -9.62 -4.72 -21.69
N GLU A 274 -10.64 -5.08 -20.92
CA GLU A 274 -11.13 -6.44 -20.79
C GLU A 274 -12.51 -6.56 -21.43
N ALA A 275 -12.98 -7.79 -21.69
CA ALA A 275 -14.33 -8.03 -22.23
C ALA A 275 -15.45 -7.44 -21.34
N SER A 276 -15.20 -7.32 -20.03
CA SER A 276 -16.11 -6.75 -19.03
C SER A 276 -16.06 -5.22 -18.93
N GLY A 277 -15.15 -4.58 -19.66
CA GLY A 277 -14.89 -3.14 -19.63
C GLY A 277 -13.45 -2.81 -19.23
N LEU A 278 -13.22 -1.56 -18.85
CA LEU A 278 -11.88 -1.12 -18.43
C LEU A 278 -11.59 -1.60 -17.01
N ARG A 279 -10.35 -2.05 -16.77
CA ARG A 279 -9.86 -2.42 -15.44
C ARG A 279 -8.59 -1.63 -15.10
N PRO A 280 -8.51 -0.99 -13.93
CA PRO A 280 -7.34 -0.21 -13.55
C PRO A 280 -6.23 -1.11 -13.00
N ARG A 281 -4.97 -0.76 -13.30
CA ARG A 281 -3.76 -1.26 -12.65
C ARG A 281 -3.15 -0.12 -11.83
N LEU A 282 -3.63 0.03 -10.60
CA LEU A 282 -3.18 1.04 -9.63
C LEU A 282 -1.95 0.52 -8.87
N LYS A 283 -0.80 1.16 -9.02
CA LYS A 283 0.50 0.58 -8.67
C LYS A 283 0.98 1.10 -7.31
N PRO A 284 1.58 0.27 -6.44
CA PRO A 284 2.18 0.74 -5.19
C PRO A 284 3.48 1.53 -5.47
N ALA A 285 4.05 2.16 -4.44
CA ALA A 285 5.44 2.59 -4.48
C ALA A 285 6.37 1.38 -4.67
N TRP A 286 7.66 1.66 -4.86
CA TRP A 286 8.64 0.66 -5.27
C TRP A 286 8.67 -0.56 -4.33
N SER A 287 8.43 -1.73 -4.91
CA SER A 287 8.53 -3.03 -4.27
C SER A 287 9.24 -4.01 -5.22
N PRO A 288 10.54 -4.30 -5.02
CA PRO A 288 11.38 -4.96 -6.01
C PRO A 288 10.98 -6.42 -6.22
N ASP A 289 10.78 -7.18 -5.14
CA ASP A 289 10.38 -8.59 -5.22
C ASP A 289 9.02 -8.72 -5.93
N LEU A 290 8.05 -7.88 -5.57
CA LEU A 290 6.75 -7.80 -6.24
C LEU A 290 6.91 -7.41 -7.72
N ALA A 291 7.80 -6.46 -8.04
CA ALA A 291 8.05 -6.04 -9.42
C ALA A 291 8.64 -7.16 -10.27
N LEU A 292 9.54 -7.97 -9.70
CA LEU A 292 10.16 -9.10 -10.39
C LEU A 292 9.15 -10.22 -10.67
N THR A 293 8.27 -10.54 -9.71
CA THR A 293 7.37 -11.70 -9.80
C THR A 293 6.02 -11.39 -10.43
N THR A 294 5.60 -10.13 -10.49
CA THR A 294 4.29 -9.73 -11.08
C THR A 294 4.41 -8.77 -12.25
N LEU A 295 5.60 -8.21 -12.50
CA LEU A 295 5.84 -7.18 -13.51
C LEU A 295 4.87 -6.00 -13.37
N TYR A 296 4.48 -5.68 -12.14
CA TYR A 296 3.49 -4.64 -11.89
C TYR A 296 3.89 -3.25 -12.41
N PRO A 297 5.19 -2.84 -12.48
CA PRO A 297 5.55 -1.54 -13.04
C PRO A 297 4.94 -1.37 -14.42
N GLY A 298 5.02 -2.42 -15.26
CA GLY A 298 4.28 -2.58 -16.50
C GLY A 298 4.27 -1.37 -17.43
N ARG A 299 3.45 -1.39 -18.47
CA ARG A 299 3.31 -0.22 -19.35
C ARG A 299 2.37 0.84 -18.71
N PRO A 300 2.68 2.15 -18.80
CA PRO A 300 3.93 2.70 -19.33
C PRO A 300 5.03 2.71 -18.25
N PHE A 301 6.23 2.27 -18.63
CA PHE A 301 7.45 2.44 -17.85
C PHE A 301 8.56 3.00 -18.75
N LEU A 302 9.51 3.68 -18.13
CA LEU A 302 10.73 4.18 -18.74
C LEU A 302 11.93 3.80 -17.88
N VAL A 303 13.04 3.40 -18.51
CA VAL A 303 14.31 3.08 -17.89
C VAL A 303 15.35 4.09 -18.37
N ALA A 304 16.12 4.69 -17.48
CA ALA A 304 17.16 5.63 -17.87
C ALA A 304 18.19 4.96 -18.80
N ALA A 305 18.66 5.65 -19.83
CA ALA A 305 19.52 5.07 -20.86
C ALA A 305 20.85 4.53 -20.30
N ASP A 306 21.38 5.15 -19.26
CA ASP A 306 22.55 4.68 -18.51
C ASP A 306 22.27 3.37 -17.75
N LEU A 307 21.06 3.19 -17.23
CA LEU A 307 20.60 1.95 -16.60
C LEU A 307 20.41 0.85 -17.65
N VAL A 308 19.85 1.18 -18.82
CA VAL A 308 19.75 0.24 -19.94
C VAL A 308 21.16 -0.27 -20.31
N ALA A 309 22.11 0.64 -20.54
CA ALA A 309 23.47 0.32 -20.97
C ALA A 309 24.22 -0.60 -20.00
N ARG A 310 24.02 -0.43 -18.68
CA ARG A 310 24.67 -1.28 -17.68
C ARG A 310 23.91 -2.56 -17.31
N SER A 311 22.64 -2.70 -17.74
CA SER A 311 21.81 -3.86 -17.38
C SER A 311 22.12 -5.13 -18.16
N GLY A 312 22.88 -5.02 -19.25
CA GLY A 312 23.17 -6.12 -20.18
C GLY A 312 21.95 -6.58 -20.97
N TRP A 313 20.94 -5.73 -21.10
CA TRP A 313 19.78 -5.95 -21.97
C TRP A 313 20.07 -5.47 -23.38
N GLU A 314 19.53 -6.20 -24.36
CA GLU A 314 19.63 -5.88 -25.79
C GLU A 314 18.23 -5.61 -26.39
N PRO A 315 18.09 -4.66 -27.34
CA PRO A 315 16.80 -4.27 -27.92
C PRO A 315 15.90 -5.40 -28.44
N GLY A 316 16.48 -6.53 -28.86
CA GLY A 316 15.74 -7.70 -29.34
C GLY A 316 15.11 -8.58 -28.25
N GLN A 317 15.43 -8.36 -26.96
CA GLN A 317 14.96 -9.21 -25.86
C GLN A 317 13.58 -8.80 -25.30
N GLY A 318 13.05 -7.67 -25.73
CA GLY A 318 11.70 -7.22 -25.41
C GLY A 318 11.55 -6.50 -24.06
N ALA A 319 10.36 -5.92 -23.86
CA ALA A 319 10.03 -5.06 -22.72
C ALA A 319 10.14 -5.74 -21.35
N ARG A 320 9.71 -7.02 -21.27
CA ARG A 320 9.75 -7.80 -20.03
C ARG A 320 11.19 -8.03 -19.57
N ALA A 321 12.05 -8.46 -20.48
CA ALA A 321 13.47 -8.65 -20.20
C ALA A 321 14.16 -7.34 -19.81
N LEU A 322 13.80 -6.21 -20.44
CA LEU A 322 14.32 -4.89 -20.10
C LEU A 322 14.00 -4.54 -18.64
N LEU A 323 12.72 -4.66 -18.26
CA LEU A 323 12.28 -4.32 -16.91
C LEU A 323 13.00 -5.20 -15.88
N LEU A 324 13.06 -6.52 -16.09
CA LEU A 324 13.76 -7.44 -15.18
C LEU A 324 15.25 -7.12 -15.08
N ALA A 325 15.92 -6.84 -16.21
CA ALA A 325 17.32 -6.46 -16.24
C ALA A 325 17.58 -5.16 -15.48
N ALA A 326 16.74 -4.14 -15.69
CA ALA A 326 16.85 -2.83 -15.04
C ALA A 326 16.69 -2.93 -13.51
N ILE A 327 15.76 -3.77 -13.04
CA ILE A 327 15.53 -3.99 -11.60
C ILE A 327 16.73 -4.65 -10.93
N LEU A 328 17.38 -5.59 -11.62
CA LEU A 328 18.48 -6.38 -11.09
C LEU A 328 19.87 -5.77 -11.34
N ALA A 329 19.95 -4.67 -12.08
CA ALA A 329 21.22 -4.00 -12.40
C ALA A 329 21.80 -3.15 -11.23
N GLY A 330 21.30 -3.34 -10.02
CA GLY A 330 21.76 -2.68 -8.79
C GLY A 330 20.72 -1.74 -8.17
N PRO A 331 21.14 -0.90 -7.20
CA PRO A 331 20.25 0.11 -6.62
C PRO A 331 19.68 1.04 -7.69
N VAL A 332 18.35 1.18 -7.69
CA VAL A 332 17.62 2.07 -8.59
C VAL A 332 16.93 3.17 -7.80
N ARG A 333 16.78 4.35 -8.40
CA ARG A 333 15.95 5.46 -7.94
C ARG A 333 14.62 5.43 -8.71
N PRO A 334 13.61 4.70 -8.23
CA PRO A 334 12.33 4.57 -8.89
C PRO A 334 11.47 5.82 -8.68
N ARG A 335 10.71 6.22 -9.70
CA ARG A 335 9.68 7.26 -9.62
C ARG A 335 8.33 6.70 -10.03
N ARG A 336 7.41 6.58 -9.06
CA ARG A 336 6.01 6.29 -9.33
C ARG A 336 5.27 7.56 -9.72
N ILE A 337 4.44 7.48 -10.75
CA ILE A 337 3.46 8.51 -11.12
C ILE A 337 2.06 7.92 -10.92
N PRO A 338 1.38 8.17 -9.78
CA PRO A 338 0.05 7.62 -9.46
C PRO A 338 -1.09 8.25 -10.27
N ARG A 339 -0.96 8.15 -11.59
CA ARG A 339 -1.86 8.66 -12.61
C ARG A 339 -2.03 7.58 -13.67
N ILE A 340 -3.26 7.41 -14.14
CA ILE A 340 -3.55 6.51 -15.26
C ILE A 340 -3.10 7.21 -16.55
N LEU A 341 -1.93 6.83 -17.05
CA LEU A 341 -1.27 7.46 -18.21
C LEU A 341 -1.32 6.62 -19.48
N CYS A 342 -1.72 5.36 -19.39
CA CYS A 342 -1.86 4.49 -20.56
C CYS A 342 -3.10 3.62 -20.43
N ARG A 343 -3.87 3.51 -21.51
CA ARG A 343 -4.68 2.32 -21.74
C ARG A 343 -3.81 1.31 -22.48
N THR A 344 -3.52 0.19 -21.85
CA THR A 344 -2.67 -0.84 -22.44
C THR A 344 -3.50 -1.80 -23.28
N ALA A 345 -2.97 -2.20 -24.43
CA ALA A 345 -3.50 -3.32 -25.17
C ALA A 345 -3.55 -4.57 -24.27
N PRO A 346 -4.57 -5.43 -24.39
CA PRO A 346 -4.62 -6.69 -23.65
C PRO A 346 -3.44 -7.57 -24.05
N GLU A 347 -2.79 -8.17 -23.05
CA GLU A 347 -1.74 -9.17 -23.27
C GLU A 347 -2.23 -10.51 -22.73
N ALA A 348 -2.00 -11.58 -23.49
CA ALA A 348 -2.19 -12.93 -22.99
C ALA A 348 -1.18 -13.19 -21.87
N PRO A 349 -1.59 -13.78 -20.74
CA PRO A 349 -0.65 -14.23 -19.72
C PRO A 349 0.39 -15.18 -20.32
N ASP A 350 1.67 -14.91 -20.07
CA ASP A 350 2.80 -15.76 -20.47
C ASP A 350 3.65 -16.11 -19.23
N PRO A 351 3.15 -16.98 -18.35
CA PRO A 351 3.85 -17.36 -17.12
C PRO A 351 5.14 -18.14 -17.40
N ASP A 352 5.19 -18.92 -18.48
CA ASP A 352 6.38 -19.68 -18.87
C ASP A 352 7.51 -18.78 -19.34
N GLY A 353 7.22 -17.84 -20.23
CA GLY A 353 8.21 -16.86 -20.68
C GLY A 353 8.63 -15.92 -19.56
N HIS A 354 7.72 -15.53 -18.66
CA HIS A 354 8.10 -14.72 -17.49
C HIS A 354 9.06 -15.49 -16.57
N ALA A 355 8.77 -16.74 -16.26
CA ALA A 355 9.66 -17.58 -15.47
C ALA A 355 11.05 -17.74 -16.13
N ALA A 356 11.10 -17.96 -17.44
CA ALA A 356 12.34 -18.08 -18.19
C ALA A 356 13.17 -16.78 -18.13
N ASP A 357 12.54 -15.63 -18.38
CA ASP A 357 13.20 -14.32 -18.37
C ASP A 357 13.68 -13.93 -16.97
N LEU A 358 12.88 -14.19 -15.93
CA LEU A 358 13.25 -13.92 -14.54
C LEU A 358 14.45 -14.78 -14.13
N ALA A 359 14.42 -16.08 -14.42
CA ALA A 359 15.55 -16.97 -14.14
C ALA A 359 16.83 -16.53 -14.88
N ALA A 360 16.72 -16.10 -16.14
CA ALA A 360 17.85 -15.58 -16.90
C ALA A 360 18.38 -14.27 -16.31
N ALA A 361 17.50 -13.36 -15.91
CA ALA A 361 17.87 -12.07 -15.33
C ALA A 361 18.55 -12.24 -13.95
N LEU A 362 18.03 -13.13 -13.09
CA LEU A 362 18.64 -13.45 -11.79
C LEU A 362 20.06 -14.03 -11.97
N ARG A 363 20.24 -14.97 -12.91
CA ARG A 363 21.57 -15.53 -13.23
C ARG A 363 22.53 -14.46 -13.74
N ARG A 364 22.09 -13.60 -14.67
CA ARG A 364 22.92 -12.51 -15.22
C ARG A 364 23.37 -11.53 -14.14
N ALA A 365 22.50 -11.21 -13.19
CA ALA A 365 22.79 -10.29 -12.10
C ALA A 365 23.59 -10.91 -10.95
N GLY A 366 23.78 -12.24 -10.94
CA GLY A 366 24.35 -12.94 -9.78
C GLY A 366 23.50 -12.75 -8.52
N ALA A 367 22.18 -12.62 -8.67
CA ALA A 367 21.29 -12.37 -7.56
C ALA A 367 21.27 -13.58 -6.60
N PRO A 368 21.30 -13.36 -5.28
CA PRO A 368 21.33 -14.46 -4.31
C PRO A 368 20.00 -15.21 -4.21
N ALA A 369 18.89 -14.58 -4.63
CA ALA A 369 17.57 -15.18 -4.60
C ALA A 369 17.35 -16.19 -5.73
N ALA A 370 16.71 -17.31 -5.42
CA ALA A 370 16.25 -18.29 -6.38
C ALA A 370 14.78 -18.07 -6.73
N MET A 371 14.42 -18.17 -8.01
CA MET A 371 13.02 -18.15 -8.41
C MET A 371 12.34 -19.48 -8.05
N VAL A 372 11.17 -19.38 -7.42
CA VAL A 372 10.27 -20.51 -7.16
C VAL A 372 8.98 -20.29 -7.93
N ARG A 373 8.37 -21.38 -8.42
CA ARG A 373 7.12 -21.34 -9.18
C ARG A 373 6.10 -22.32 -8.60
N SER A 374 4.85 -21.85 -8.48
CA SER A 374 3.69 -22.65 -8.11
C SER A 374 2.53 -22.33 -9.06
N GLY A 375 2.26 -23.23 -10.01
CA GLY A 375 1.36 -22.94 -11.12
C GLY A 375 1.82 -21.72 -11.91
N ASP A 376 0.95 -20.71 -12.03
CA ASP A 376 1.26 -19.45 -12.72
C ASP A 376 1.85 -18.36 -11.80
N THR A 377 2.04 -18.67 -10.52
CA THR A 377 2.60 -17.73 -9.54
C THR A 377 4.11 -17.91 -9.42
N LEU A 378 4.83 -16.80 -9.50
CA LEU A 378 6.27 -16.74 -9.21
C LEU A 378 6.52 -16.15 -7.82
N ASP A 379 7.56 -16.63 -7.17
CA ASP A 379 8.06 -16.16 -5.88
C ASP A 379 9.61 -16.14 -5.89
N LEU A 380 10.20 -15.49 -4.89
CA LEU A 380 11.64 -15.41 -4.69
C LEU A 380 12.03 -16.03 -3.35
N ASP A 381 12.84 -17.08 -3.40
CA ASP A 381 13.45 -17.68 -2.22
C ASP A 381 14.83 -17.06 -1.96
N TRP A 382 14.91 -16.24 -0.93
CA TRP A 382 16.15 -15.64 -0.47
C TRP A 382 16.93 -16.61 0.41
N PRO A 383 18.27 -16.68 0.32
CA PRO A 383 19.04 -17.67 1.05
C PRO A 383 19.01 -17.42 2.57
N LEU A 384 19.08 -18.51 3.33
CA LEU A 384 19.37 -18.47 4.76
C LEU A 384 20.88 -18.64 4.94
N PRO A 385 21.56 -17.82 5.77
CA PRO A 385 22.99 -18.03 6.03
C PRO A 385 23.28 -19.39 6.65
N GLU A 386 24.46 -19.92 6.35
CA GLU A 386 25.00 -21.13 6.99
C GLU A 386 26.31 -20.78 7.73
N PRO A 387 26.39 -21.02 9.06
CA PRO A 387 25.32 -21.54 9.93
C PRO A 387 24.16 -20.55 10.11
N ALA A 388 22.96 -21.09 10.35
CA ALA A 388 21.77 -20.28 10.60
C ALA A 388 21.95 -19.44 11.88
N PRO A 389 21.64 -18.13 11.87
CA PRO A 389 21.82 -17.28 13.05
C PRO A 389 20.84 -17.65 14.16
N LEU A 390 21.24 -17.42 15.40
CA LEU A 390 20.36 -17.63 16.56
C LEU A 390 19.18 -16.65 16.49
N VAL A 391 17.96 -17.18 16.69
CA VAL A 391 16.73 -16.41 16.79
C VAL A 391 16.23 -16.42 18.23
N SER A 392 15.87 -15.25 18.76
CA SER A 392 15.21 -15.14 20.06
C SER A 392 13.73 -14.82 19.87
N VAL A 393 12.87 -15.77 20.21
CA VAL A 393 11.42 -15.56 20.21
C VAL A 393 11.03 -14.97 21.57
N VAL A 394 10.43 -13.79 21.59
CA VAL A 394 10.02 -13.08 22.81
C VAL A 394 8.51 -13.14 22.94
N ILE A 395 8.02 -13.77 24.02
CA ILE A 395 6.59 -13.92 24.32
C ILE A 395 6.25 -13.20 25.63
N PRO A 396 5.67 -12.00 25.59
CA PRO A 396 5.06 -11.40 26.76
C PRO A 396 3.76 -12.13 27.10
N THR A 397 3.54 -12.44 28.38
CA THR A 397 2.37 -13.21 28.78
C THR A 397 1.88 -12.88 30.18
N ARG A 398 0.61 -13.22 30.45
CA ARG A 398 -0.03 -13.21 31.77
C ARG A 398 -1.22 -14.17 31.75
N ASP A 399 -1.18 -15.17 32.63
CA ASP A 399 -2.19 -16.22 32.75
C ASP A 399 -2.48 -16.92 31.39
N ARG A 400 -3.69 -17.45 31.20
CA ARG A 400 -4.14 -18.14 29.97
C ARG A 400 -3.23 -19.34 29.60
N PRO A 401 -3.08 -20.33 30.50
CA PRO A 401 -2.22 -21.49 30.28
C PRO A 401 -2.55 -22.25 28.99
N GLU A 402 -3.81 -22.24 28.56
CA GLU A 402 -4.27 -22.87 27.32
C GLU A 402 -3.66 -22.25 26.06
N LEU A 403 -3.57 -20.92 26.00
CA LEU A 403 -3.00 -20.20 24.85
C LEU A 403 -1.47 -20.28 24.89
N LEU A 404 -0.90 -20.02 26.08
CA LEU A 404 0.55 -20.02 26.26
C LEU A 404 1.15 -21.40 25.93
N ARG A 405 0.49 -22.50 26.33
CA ARG A 405 0.94 -23.86 25.99
C ARG A 405 1.02 -24.07 24.48
N VAL A 406 -0.01 -23.66 23.73
CA VAL A 406 -0.05 -23.81 22.27
C VAL A 406 1.08 -23.02 21.61
N ALA A 407 1.27 -21.76 22.02
CA ALA A 407 2.33 -20.91 21.48
C ALA A 407 3.73 -21.49 21.76
N VAL A 408 4.01 -21.88 23.00
CA VAL A 408 5.33 -22.41 23.41
C VAL A 408 5.60 -23.77 22.74
N GLN A 409 4.61 -24.65 22.67
CA GLN A 409 4.75 -25.92 21.96
C GLN A 409 5.05 -25.70 20.48
N GLY A 410 4.30 -24.81 19.82
CA GLY A 410 4.52 -24.48 18.41
C GLY A 410 5.95 -23.98 18.14
N VAL A 411 6.47 -23.12 19.01
CA VAL A 411 7.84 -22.60 18.88
C VAL A 411 8.90 -23.67 19.16
N LEU A 412 8.76 -24.46 20.22
CA LEU A 412 9.81 -25.39 20.66
C LEU A 412 9.81 -26.74 19.94
N ARG A 413 8.66 -27.17 19.43
CA ARG A 413 8.43 -28.53 18.91
C ARG A 413 7.99 -28.55 17.45
N ASP A 414 7.15 -27.60 17.04
CA ASP A 414 6.57 -27.60 15.69
C ASP A 414 7.32 -26.68 14.72
N THR A 415 8.43 -26.07 15.16
CA THR A 415 9.28 -25.19 14.34
C THR A 415 10.55 -25.93 13.93
N ALA A 416 10.85 -25.97 12.63
CA ALA A 416 12.01 -26.67 12.07
C ALA A 416 13.31 -25.86 12.07
N TYR A 417 13.27 -24.59 12.47
CA TYR A 417 14.46 -23.73 12.48
C TYR A 417 15.46 -24.20 13.56
N PRO A 418 16.75 -24.39 13.21
CA PRO A 418 17.66 -25.15 14.08
C PRO A 418 18.21 -24.36 15.26
N ALA A 419 18.34 -23.03 15.14
CA ALA A 419 19.01 -22.19 16.12
C ALA A 419 18.03 -21.19 16.73
N LEU A 420 17.23 -21.64 17.71
CA LEU A 420 16.27 -20.77 18.40
C LEU A 420 16.40 -20.86 19.92
N GLU A 421 16.09 -19.75 20.57
CA GLU A 421 15.78 -19.65 21.99
C GLU A 421 14.43 -18.97 22.19
N LEU A 422 13.82 -19.22 23.35
CA LEU A 422 12.54 -18.68 23.75
C LEU A 422 12.69 -17.85 25.03
N VAL A 423 12.30 -16.59 24.98
CA VAL A 423 12.28 -15.66 26.12
C VAL A 423 10.83 -15.38 26.49
N ILE A 424 10.37 -15.98 27.60
CA ILE A 424 9.03 -15.75 28.14
C ILE A 424 9.12 -14.60 29.15
N VAL A 425 8.34 -13.54 28.94
CA VAL A 425 8.26 -12.39 29.85
C VAL A 425 6.93 -12.44 30.59
N ASP A 426 6.95 -12.97 31.80
CA ASP A 426 5.78 -13.17 32.64
C ASP A 426 5.42 -11.87 33.38
N ASN A 427 4.26 -11.29 33.06
CA ASN A 427 3.74 -10.09 33.70
C ASN A 427 2.92 -10.42 34.97
N GLY A 428 3.49 -11.26 35.84
CA GLY A 428 2.89 -11.66 37.11
C GLY A 428 1.66 -12.54 36.93
N SER A 429 1.83 -13.71 36.28
CA SER A 429 0.79 -14.73 36.23
C SER A 429 0.46 -15.23 37.64
N THR A 430 -0.82 -15.49 37.88
CA THR A 430 -1.37 -15.96 39.16
C THR A 430 -2.07 -17.31 39.03
N ASP A 431 -2.35 -17.76 37.81
CA ASP A 431 -2.93 -19.06 37.54
C ASP A 431 -1.94 -20.20 37.90
N PRO A 432 -2.29 -21.12 38.83
CA PRO A 432 -1.44 -22.25 39.20
C PRO A 432 -1.07 -23.18 38.02
N ALA A 433 -1.92 -23.26 36.99
CA ALA A 433 -1.63 -24.07 35.82
C ALA A 433 -0.49 -23.47 34.97
N VAL A 434 -0.26 -22.15 35.02
CA VAL A 434 0.90 -21.52 34.39
C VAL A 434 2.18 -21.86 35.14
N ALA A 435 2.15 -21.89 36.48
CA ALA A 435 3.30 -22.30 37.27
C ALA A 435 3.73 -23.75 36.96
N ALA A 436 2.77 -24.65 36.74
CA ALA A 436 3.05 -26.02 36.31
C ALA A 436 3.74 -26.07 34.93
N LEU A 437 3.30 -25.23 33.98
CA LEU A 437 3.94 -25.12 32.66
C LEU A 437 5.36 -24.56 32.75
N TYR A 438 5.59 -23.55 33.59
CA TYR A 438 6.93 -23.01 33.81
C TYR A 438 7.89 -24.04 34.40
N ALA A 439 7.44 -24.86 35.35
CA ALA A 439 8.26 -25.94 35.90
C ALA A 439 8.68 -26.97 34.83
N GLU A 440 7.83 -27.24 33.85
CA GLU A 440 8.16 -28.10 32.70
C GLU A 440 9.20 -27.42 31.78
N TRP A 441 9.00 -26.14 31.45
CA TRP A 441 9.83 -25.44 30.46
C TRP A 441 11.16 -24.95 31.00
N ASP A 442 11.28 -24.71 32.31
CA ASP A 442 12.54 -24.34 32.97
C ASP A 442 13.62 -25.44 32.81
N ALA A 443 13.23 -26.68 32.44
CA ALA A 443 14.14 -27.77 32.12
C ALA A 443 14.68 -27.75 30.66
N ASP A 444 14.08 -26.98 29.75
CA ASP A 444 14.55 -26.86 28.37
C ASP A 444 15.62 -25.75 28.28
N PRO A 445 16.87 -26.05 27.87
CA PRO A 445 17.96 -25.07 27.87
C PRO A 445 17.76 -23.92 26.88
N ARG A 446 16.80 -24.04 25.95
CA ARG A 446 16.42 -22.99 25.01
C ARG A 446 15.49 -21.96 25.65
N VAL A 447 14.86 -22.27 26.78
CA VAL A 447 13.86 -21.41 27.42
C VAL A 447 14.50 -20.54 28.49
N ARG A 448 14.13 -19.27 28.50
CA ARG A 448 14.48 -18.30 29.53
C ARG A 448 13.22 -17.58 29.95
N ARG A 449 12.94 -17.57 31.25
CA ARG A 449 11.82 -16.84 31.84
C ARG A 449 12.29 -15.58 32.53
N LEU A 450 11.58 -14.47 32.32
CA LEU A 450 11.75 -13.20 33.01
C LEU A 450 10.48 -12.87 33.76
N GLU A 451 10.58 -12.61 35.06
CA GLU A 451 9.45 -12.13 35.86
C GLU A 451 9.42 -10.61 35.87
N ARG A 452 8.30 -10.03 35.45
CA ARG A 452 8.03 -8.59 35.37
C ARG A 452 6.63 -8.26 35.91
N PRO A 453 6.37 -8.51 37.20
CA PRO A 453 5.06 -8.19 37.77
C PRO A 453 4.81 -6.68 37.74
N GLY A 454 3.60 -6.27 37.37
CA GLY A 454 3.22 -4.87 37.34
C GLY A 454 2.04 -4.55 36.42
N PRO A 455 1.74 -3.26 36.22
CA PRO A 455 0.80 -2.81 35.21
C PRO A 455 1.23 -3.30 33.83
N PHE A 456 0.29 -3.83 33.06
CA PHE A 456 0.59 -4.36 31.73
C PHE A 456 1.03 -3.25 30.77
N ASN A 457 2.25 -3.40 30.26
CA ASN A 457 2.82 -2.57 29.19
C ASN A 457 3.51 -3.51 28.20
N PHE A 458 2.83 -3.80 27.08
CA PHE A 458 3.32 -4.74 26.06
C PHE A 458 4.70 -4.32 25.55
N SER A 459 4.86 -3.03 25.26
CA SER A 459 6.10 -2.48 24.75
C SER A 459 7.27 -2.64 25.72
N ALA A 460 7.06 -2.39 27.01
CA ALA A 460 8.08 -2.58 28.04
C ALA A 460 8.46 -4.06 28.21
N LEU A 461 7.47 -4.96 28.25
CA LEU A 461 7.70 -6.40 28.37
C LEU A 461 8.51 -6.94 27.18
N VAL A 462 8.16 -6.53 25.97
CA VAL A 462 8.92 -6.88 24.77
C VAL A 462 10.35 -6.33 24.82
N ASN A 463 10.54 -5.07 25.23
CA ASN A 463 11.87 -4.48 25.34
C ASN A 463 12.74 -5.22 26.37
N ASP A 464 12.17 -5.61 27.50
CA ASP A 464 12.87 -6.41 28.52
C ASP A 464 13.27 -7.78 28.00
N GLY A 465 12.38 -8.45 27.26
CA GLY A 465 12.69 -9.71 26.60
C GLY A 465 13.77 -9.56 25.53
N ALA A 466 13.70 -8.51 24.72
CA ALA A 466 14.71 -8.18 23.71
C ALA A 466 16.07 -7.84 24.32
N ALA A 467 16.11 -7.21 25.49
CA ALA A 467 17.35 -6.92 26.22
C ALA A 467 18.01 -8.20 26.77
N ALA A 468 17.20 -9.19 27.17
CA ALA A 468 17.69 -10.49 27.63
C ALA A 468 17.99 -11.48 26.49
N ALA A 469 17.61 -11.16 25.26
CA ALA A 469 17.80 -12.00 24.08
C ALA A 469 19.27 -12.03 23.62
N ARG A 470 19.71 -13.20 23.14
CA ARG A 470 21.05 -13.47 22.61
C ARG A 470 21.09 -13.55 21.09
N GLY A 471 19.96 -13.79 20.45
CA GLY A 471 19.84 -13.99 19.00
C GLY A 471 20.13 -12.74 18.19
N ASP A 472 20.59 -12.96 16.95
CA ASP A 472 20.83 -11.89 15.98
C ASP A 472 19.52 -11.38 15.37
N VAL A 473 18.49 -12.23 15.40
CA VAL A 473 17.11 -11.89 15.01
C VAL A 473 16.20 -12.03 16.22
N LEU A 474 15.38 -11.03 16.45
CA LEU A 474 14.30 -11.05 17.43
C LEU A 474 12.99 -11.38 16.71
N VAL A 475 12.17 -12.23 17.31
CA VAL A 475 10.77 -12.43 16.91
C VAL A 475 9.86 -12.03 18.06
N LEU A 476 9.05 -11.00 17.85
CA LEU A 476 7.98 -10.61 18.74
C LEU A 476 6.79 -11.51 18.45
N LEU A 477 6.32 -12.26 19.45
CA LEU A 477 5.25 -13.24 19.28
C LEU A 477 4.24 -13.12 20.42
N ASN A 478 2.97 -12.94 20.09
CA ASN A 478 1.92 -12.97 21.11
C ASN A 478 1.72 -14.39 21.64
N ASN A 479 1.26 -14.52 22.89
CA ASN A 479 1.02 -15.80 23.55
C ASN A 479 -0.21 -16.56 23.02
N ASP A 480 -0.98 -15.98 22.09
CA ASP A 480 -2.19 -16.54 21.48
C ASP A 480 -2.01 -16.80 19.96
N VAL A 481 -0.75 -17.00 19.53
CA VAL A 481 -0.38 -17.42 18.18
C VAL A 481 -0.07 -18.91 18.14
N GLU A 482 -0.55 -19.57 17.09
CA GLU A 482 -0.38 -20.99 16.83
C GLU A 482 0.41 -21.18 15.53
N VAL A 483 1.47 -22.00 15.61
CA VAL A 483 2.31 -22.38 14.46
C VAL A 483 1.54 -23.39 13.62
N LEU A 484 1.37 -23.10 12.33
CA LEU A 484 0.67 -23.99 11.39
C LEU A 484 1.62 -24.78 10.49
N HIS A 485 2.80 -24.23 10.22
CA HIS A 485 3.80 -24.83 9.34
C HIS A 485 5.20 -24.71 9.92
N PRO A 486 6.04 -25.75 9.84
CA PRO A 486 7.32 -25.78 10.54
C PRO A 486 8.39 -24.84 9.97
N ASP A 487 8.24 -24.37 8.74
CA ASP A 487 9.19 -23.51 8.03
C ASP A 487 8.94 -22.01 8.24
N TRP A 488 7.91 -21.63 9.01
CA TRP A 488 7.51 -20.23 9.22
C TRP A 488 8.68 -19.32 9.64
N LEU A 489 9.51 -19.80 10.58
CA LEU A 489 10.60 -19.02 11.15
C LEU A 489 11.72 -18.81 10.13
N SER A 490 12.08 -19.85 9.37
CA SER A 490 13.01 -19.76 8.25
C SER A 490 12.57 -18.71 7.23
N ALA A 491 11.28 -18.70 6.88
CA ALA A 491 10.73 -17.74 5.93
C ALA A 491 10.83 -16.29 6.42
N MET A 492 10.63 -16.04 7.72
CA MET A 492 10.79 -14.71 8.30
C MET A 492 12.25 -14.28 8.42
N VAL A 493 13.14 -15.17 8.84
CA VAL A 493 14.57 -14.89 9.04
C VAL A 493 15.26 -14.53 7.71
N ARG A 494 14.96 -15.27 6.63
CA ARG A 494 15.47 -14.96 5.27
C ARG A 494 15.22 -13.51 4.88
N GLN A 495 14.05 -12.96 5.24
CA GLN A 495 13.70 -11.57 4.98
C GLN A 495 14.34 -10.61 5.97
N ALA A 496 14.37 -10.94 7.27
CA ALA A 496 14.85 -10.04 8.32
C ALA A 496 16.36 -9.74 8.22
N LEU A 497 17.12 -10.67 7.63
CA LEU A 497 18.56 -10.54 7.43
C LEU A 497 18.94 -9.70 6.20
N ARG A 498 17.98 -9.38 5.32
CA ARG A 498 18.24 -8.50 4.18
C ARG A 498 18.66 -7.11 4.69
N PRO A 499 19.74 -6.50 4.17
CA PRO A 499 20.25 -5.23 4.67
C PRO A 499 19.20 -4.12 4.72
N GLU A 500 18.35 -4.04 3.70
CA GLU A 500 17.31 -3.03 3.51
C GLU A 500 16.02 -3.27 4.32
N VAL A 501 15.83 -4.46 4.92
CA VAL A 501 14.59 -4.83 5.62
C VAL A 501 14.70 -4.57 7.12
N GLY A 502 13.76 -3.81 7.68
CA GLY A 502 13.73 -3.44 9.10
C GLY A 502 12.76 -4.27 9.92
N ALA A 503 11.63 -4.69 9.35
CA ALA A 503 10.63 -5.49 10.03
C ALA A 503 9.97 -6.47 9.05
N VAL A 504 9.67 -7.67 9.52
CA VAL A 504 9.03 -8.73 8.73
C VAL A 504 7.78 -9.21 9.44
N GLY A 505 6.64 -9.18 8.74
CA GLY A 505 5.38 -9.70 9.25
C GLY A 505 4.99 -11.02 8.62
N ALA A 506 4.40 -11.90 9.43
CA ALA A 506 3.79 -13.14 8.97
C ALA A 506 2.38 -12.92 8.39
N LYS A 507 1.89 -13.88 7.60
CA LYS A 507 0.47 -14.02 7.28
C LYS A 507 -0.26 -14.61 8.48
N LEU A 508 -1.18 -13.84 9.05
CA LEU A 508 -2.00 -14.31 10.17
C LEU A 508 -3.41 -14.64 9.72
N LEU A 509 -3.91 -15.78 10.17
CA LEU A 509 -5.27 -16.24 9.96
C LEU A 509 -6.05 -16.19 11.27
N PHE A 510 -7.36 -15.95 11.16
CA PHE A 510 -8.30 -16.25 12.24
C PHE A 510 -8.44 -17.76 12.42
N GLY A 511 -8.97 -18.20 13.56
CA GLY A 511 -9.31 -19.61 13.80
C GLY A 511 -10.35 -20.20 12.83
N ASN A 512 -11.02 -19.38 12.01
CA ASN A 512 -11.89 -19.83 10.92
C ASN A 512 -11.18 -19.92 9.55
N GLY A 513 -9.84 -19.80 9.52
CA GLY A 513 -9.02 -19.85 8.31
C GLY A 513 -9.08 -18.59 7.44
N ARG A 514 -9.81 -17.54 7.83
CA ARG A 514 -9.86 -16.28 7.07
C ARG A 514 -8.68 -15.39 7.40
N LEU A 515 -8.33 -14.53 6.44
CA LEU A 515 -7.21 -13.60 6.56
C LEU A 515 -7.44 -12.59 7.69
N GLN A 516 -6.46 -12.47 8.59
CA GLN A 516 -6.43 -11.47 9.65
C GLN A 516 -5.38 -10.39 9.37
N HIS A 517 -4.17 -10.78 8.98
CA HIS A 517 -3.07 -9.86 8.69
C HIS A 517 -2.37 -10.21 7.38
N ALA A 518 -2.30 -9.20 6.50
CA ALA A 518 -1.56 -9.20 5.24
C ALA A 518 -0.81 -7.89 5.04
N GLY A 519 -0.21 -7.37 6.12
CA GLY A 519 0.26 -5.99 6.21
C GLY A 519 -0.75 -5.03 6.82
N VAL A 520 -0.29 -3.82 7.12
CA VAL A 520 -1.08 -2.70 7.65
C VAL A 520 -0.94 -1.50 6.74
N VAL A 521 -2.08 -0.84 6.50
CA VAL A 521 -2.17 0.44 5.81
C VAL A 521 -2.27 1.55 6.85
N VAL A 522 -1.39 2.54 6.75
CA VAL A 522 -1.42 3.75 7.57
C VAL A 522 -2.40 4.74 6.93
N GLY A 523 -3.30 5.30 7.73
CA GLY A 523 -4.45 6.11 7.31
C GLY A 523 -5.76 5.33 7.16
N LEU A 524 -5.73 3.99 7.12
CA LEU A 524 -6.95 3.19 7.12
C LEU A 524 -7.73 3.39 8.43
N GLY A 525 -9.00 3.80 8.33
CA GLY A 525 -9.80 4.16 9.50
C GLY A 525 -9.37 5.44 10.20
N GLY A 526 -8.50 6.26 9.57
CA GLY A 526 -7.93 7.49 10.13
C GLY A 526 -6.68 7.27 10.98
N ARG A 527 -6.25 6.03 11.23
CA ARG A 527 -5.04 5.70 12.00
C ARG A 527 -4.21 4.65 11.28
N ALA A 528 -4.43 3.37 11.59
CA ALA A 528 -3.80 2.25 10.93
C ALA A 528 -4.75 1.05 10.96
N GLY A 529 -4.71 0.20 9.94
CA GLY A 529 -5.56 -0.99 9.90
C GLY A 529 -5.06 -2.10 8.98
N HIS A 530 -5.48 -3.32 9.30
CA HIS A 530 -5.17 -4.52 8.53
C HIS A 530 -5.93 -4.53 7.21
N ILE A 531 -5.20 -4.73 6.12
CA ILE A 531 -5.74 -4.83 4.77
C ILE A 531 -6.43 -6.19 4.56
N LEU A 532 -7.51 -6.20 3.76
CA LEU A 532 -8.24 -7.40 3.30
C LEU A 532 -8.68 -8.36 4.41
N ARG A 533 -8.81 -7.86 5.65
CA ARG A 533 -9.31 -8.61 6.81
C ARG A 533 -10.63 -9.32 6.49
N ASN A 534 -10.77 -10.57 6.92
CA ASN A 534 -11.86 -11.51 6.66
C ASN A 534 -11.97 -12.05 5.23
N ARG A 535 -11.06 -11.73 4.30
CA ARG A 535 -11.03 -12.39 2.99
C ARG A 535 -10.56 -13.86 3.09
N PRO A 536 -10.84 -14.71 2.08
CA PRO A 536 -10.22 -16.03 1.96
C PRO A 536 -8.69 -15.93 2.07
N ALA A 537 -8.06 -16.92 2.70
CA ALA A 537 -6.61 -16.91 2.94
C ALA A 537 -5.80 -16.81 1.64
N ASP A 538 -6.27 -17.41 0.56
CA ASP A 538 -5.64 -17.48 -0.76
C ASP A 538 -5.96 -16.28 -1.67
N THR A 539 -6.62 -15.23 -1.14
CA THR A 539 -6.91 -14.02 -1.91
C THR A 539 -5.61 -13.42 -2.46
N PRO A 540 -5.45 -13.25 -3.78
CA PRO A 540 -4.20 -12.77 -4.36
C PRO A 540 -3.94 -11.29 -4.10
N GLY A 541 -5.00 -10.53 -3.77
CA GLY A 541 -4.96 -9.08 -3.63
C GLY A 541 -4.76 -8.37 -4.98
N HIS A 542 -4.89 -7.04 -4.97
CA HIS A 542 -4.65 -6.24 -6.17
C HIS A 542 -3.22 -6.45 -6.71
N LEU A 543 -3.11 -6.70 -8.03
CA LEU A 543 -1.85 -7.02 -8.72
C LEU A 543 -1.12 -8.27 -8.20
N GLY A 544 -1.80 -9.17 -7.49
CA GLY A 544 -1.19 -10.39 -6.98
C GLY A 544 -0.27 -10.15 -5.77
N ARG A 545 -0.35 -8.99 -5.11
CA ARG A 545 0.59 -8.64 -4.04
C ARG A 545 0.65 -9.63 -2.87
N LEU A 546 -0.43 -10.37 -2.60
CA LEU A 546 -0.46 -11.32 -1.49
C LEU A 546 0.15 -12.69 -1.81
N THR A 547 0.75 -12.86 -2.99
CA THR A 547 1.38 -14.11 -3.41
C THR A 547 2.91 -14.12 -3.24
N VAL A 548 3.51 -12.96 -2.92
CA VAL A 548 4.97 -12.79 -2.79
C VAL A 548 5.27 -11.89 -1.59
N ALA A 549 6.48 -12.01 -1.04
CA ALA A 549 6.96 -11.05 -0.06
C ALA A 549 7.04 -9.64 -0.67
N HIS A 550 6.48 -8.64 -0.01
CA HIS A 550 6.43 -7.27 -0.54
C HIS A 550 6.40 -6.22 0.57
N GLU A 551 6.78 -5.00 0.21
CA GLU A 551 6.79 -3.88 1.13
C GLU A 551 5.38 -3.42 1.53
N VAL A 552 5.25 -3.12 2.82
CA VAL A 552 4.06 -2.56 3.46
C VAL A 552 4.48 -1.44 4.40
N ALA A 553 3.54 -0.56 4.80
CA ALA A 553 3.87 0.51 5.73
C ALA A 553 4.14 0.01 7.15
N GLY A 554 3.49 -1.09 7.56
CA GLY A 554 3.73 -1.74 8.83
C GLY A 554 3.23 -3.17 8.88
N VAL A 555 3.74 -3.89 9.87
CA VAL A 555 3.35 -5.26 10.22
C VAL A 555 3.07 -5.36 11.72
N THR A 556 2.27 -6.33 12.14
CA THR A 556 1.87 -6.42 13.55
C THR A 556 2.85 -7.22 14.40
N ALA A 557 3.04 -6.82 15.66
CA ALA A 557 3.83 -7.57 16.64
C ALA A 557 3.16 -8.85 17.16
N ALA A 558 1.98 -9.23 16.66
CA ALA A 558 1.46 -10.57 16.89
C ALA A 558 2.45 -11.65 16.38
N CYS A 559 3.12 -11.41 15.25
CA CYS A 559 4.30 -12.15 14.82
C CYS A 559 5.17 -11.26 13.91
N LEU A 560 6.24 -10.70 14.47
CA LEU A 560 7.14 -9.76 13.80
C LEU A 560 8.60 -10.17 14.00
N ALA A 561 9.36 -10.35 12.92
CA ALA A 561 10.81 -10.58 12.97
C ALA A 561 11.59 -9.31 12.62
N VAL A 562 12.68 -9.07 13.34
CA VAL A 562 13.56 -7.90 13.15
C VAL A 562 14.99 -8.25 13.56
N ALA A 563 15.99 -7.81 12.80
CA ALA A 563 17.38 -7.94 13.22
C ALA A 563 17.61 -7.14 14.52
N ARG A 564 18.21 -7.78 15.53
CA ARG A 564 18.39 -7.19 16.87
C ARG A 564 19.11 -5.84 16.82
N ALA A 565 20.12 -5.72 15.96
CA ALA A 565 20.85 -4.46 15.76
C ALA A 565 19.95 -3.32 15.25
N LYS A 566 18.99 -3.61 14.35
CA LYS A 566 18.05 -2.62 13.82
C LYS A 566 16.99 -2.23 14.85
N PHE A 567 16.49 -3.19 15.63
CA PHE A 567 15.59 -2.94 16.76
C PHE A 567 16.25 -2.01 17.79
N ALA A 568 17.50 -2.30 18.16
CA ALA A 568 18.28 -1.47 19.09
C ALA A 568 18.58 -0.08 18.52
N ALA A 569 18.89 0.03 17.21
CA ALA A 569 19.21 1.29 16.56
C ALA A 569 18.07 2.33 16.62
N VAL A 570 16.81 1.88 16.73
CA VAL A 570 15.65 2.76 16.89
C VAL A 570 15.14 2.86 18.33
N GLY A 571 15.83 2.24 19.30
CA GLY A 571 15.47 2.26 20.72
C GLY A 571 14.35 1.27 21.11
N GLY A 572 14.09 0.24 20.31
CA GLY A 572 13.04 -0.75 20.57
C GLY A 572 11.61 -0.20 20.42
N LEU A 573 10.65 -0.73 21.18
CA LEU A 573 9.28 -0.20 21.23
C LEU A 573 9.18 1.02 22.14
N ASP A 574 8.39 2.02 21.75
CA ASP A 574 8.17 3.24 22.54
C ASP A 574 7.13 2.98 23.63
N ALA A 575 7.60 2.50 24.79
CA ALA A 575 6.75 2.07 25.90
C ALA A 575 6.04 3.21 26.64
N GLU A 576 6.46 4.46 26.43
CA GLU A 576 5.84 5.64 27.02
C GLU A 576 4.69 6.16 26.14
N ALA A 577 4.95 6.30 24.83
CA ALA A 577 3.96 6.80 23.89
C ALA A 577 2.89 5.74 23.57
N PHE A 578 3.32 4.48 23.39
CA PHE A 578 2.53 3.36 22.87
C PHE A 578 2.69 2.11 23.75
N PRO A 579 2.21 2.11 25.00
CA PRO A 579 2.36 0.96 25.89
C PRO A 579 1.61 -0.29 25.42
N ILE A 580 0.53 -0.16 24.64
CA ILE A 580 -0.33 -1.30 24.29
C ILE A 580 -0.73 -1.33 22.81
N ASP A 581 -1.11 -0.20 22.22
CA ASP A 581 -1.65 -0.14 20.86
C ASP A 581 -0.73 0.70 19.96
N PHE A 582 -0.69 0.41 18.66
CA PHE A 582 0.15 1.09 17.65
C PHE A 582 1.68 0.98 17.82
N ASN A 583 2.18 0.30 18.86
CA ASN A 583 3.62 0.16 19.12
C ASN A 583 4.40 -0.49 17.98
N ASP A 584 3.79 -1.48 17.33
CA ASP A 584 4.35 -2.25 16.23
C ASP A 584 4.43 -1.44 14.94
N ILE A 585 3.38 -0.66 14.66
CA ILE A 585 3.34 0.24 13.51
C ILE A 585 4.29 1.43 13.73
N ASP A 586 4.34 1.99 14.93
CA ASP A 586 5.33 3.02 15.28
C ASP A 586 6.77 2.53 15.09
N LEU A 587 7.08 1.30 15.53
CA LEU A 587 8.38 0.66 15.29
C LEU A 587 8.69 0.56 13.79
N CYS A 588 7.75 0.05 12.99
CA CYS A 588 7.91 -0.05 11.54
C CYS A 588 8.20 1.31 10.89
N LEU A 589 7.49 2.36 11.32
CA LEU A 589 7.66 3.71 10.79
C LEU A 589 8.96 4.37 11.25
N ARG A 590 9.45 4.10 12.47
CA ARG A 590 10.79 4.54 12.91
C ARG A 590 11.91 3.82 12.16
N LEU A 591 11.79 2.52 11.94
CA LEU A 591 12.72 1.76 11.11
C LEU A 591 12.75 2.32 9.68
N ARG A 592 11.58 2.69 9.14
CA ARG A 592 11.48 3.39 7.86
C ARG A 592 12.19 4.74 7.84
N ALA A 593 11.98 5.56 8.88
CA ALA A 593 12.65 6.84 9.01
C ALA A 593 14.19 6.70 9.08
N ALA A 594 14.69 5.56 9.56
CA ALA A 594 16.11 5.21 9.59
C ALA A 594 16.62 4.55 8.28
N GLY A 595 15.78 4.42 7.25
CA GLY A 595 16.17 3.95 5.91
C GLY A 595 15.86 2.47 5.61
N TRP A 596 15.23 1.75 6.54
CA TRP A 596 14.82 0.36 6.32
C TRP A 596 13.37 0.24 5.81
N ARG A 597 12.95 -0.96 5.43
CA ARG A 597 11.60 -1.22 4.91
C ARG A 597 10.91 -2.32 5.72
N SER A 598 9.60 -2.20 5.90
CA SER A 598 8.80 -3.30 6.42
C SER A 598 8.31 -4.18 5.27
N VAL A 599 8.47 -5.49 5.42
CA VAL A 599 8.06 -6.50 4.45
C VAL A 599 7.05 -7.43 5.08
N TRP A 600 6.00 -7.79 4.35
CA TRP A 600 5.11 -8.88 4.73
C TRP A 600 5.42 -10.09 3.85
N THR A 601 5.47 -11.30 4.42
CA THR A 601 5.71 -12.54 3.68
C THR A 601 4.52 -13.50 3.73
N PRO A 602 4.06 -14.04 2.58
CA PRO A 602 3.01 -15.04 2.54
C PRO A 602 3.49 -16.43 2.97
N ARG A 603 4.82 -16.67 3.05
CA ARG A 603 5.41 -17.98 3.35
C ARG A 603 5.40 -18.32 4.84
N ALA A 604 5.30 -17.34 5.73
CA ALA A 604 5.12 -17.58 7.16
C ALA A 604 3.63 -17.48 7.51
N VAL A 605 2.94 -18.62 7.63
CA VAL A 605 1.50 -18.65 7.93
C VAL A 605 1.27 -19.18 9.35
N LEU A 606 0.62 -18.37 10.18
CA LEU A 606 0.26 -18.72 11.55
C LEU A 606 -1.22 -18.39 11.82
N ALA A 607 -1.82 -19.07 12.79
CA ALA A 607 -3.13 -18.69 13.31
C ALA A 607 -2.94 -17.76 14.51
N HIS A 608 -3.78 -16.73 14.63
CA HIS A 608 -3.78 -15.84 15.78
C HIS A 608 -5.20 -15.73 16.31
N HIS A 609 -5.40 -16.23 17.53
CA HIS A 609 -6.69 -16.33 18.22
C HIS A 609 -7.10 -14.99 18.84
N GLU A 610 -7.02 -13.92 18.03
CA GLU A 610 -7.11 -12.50 18.40
C GLU A 610 -8.17 -12.18 19.47
N SER A 611 -7.78 -11.35 20.44
CA SER A 611 -8.65 -10.81 21.51
C SER A 611 -9.25 -11.84 22.47
N VAL A 612 -8.87 -13.12 22.41
CA VAL A 612 -9.26 -14.11 23.42
C VAL A 612 -8.64 -13.76 24.78
N SER A 613 -7.41 -13.24 24.80
CA SER A 613 -6.69 -12.80 26.00
C SER A 613 -7.16 -11.42 26.51
N ARG A 614 -7.28 -10.42 25.62
CA ARG A 614 -7.52 -9.00 25.95
C ARG A 614 -9.00 -8.59 26.09
N GLY A 615 -9.93 -9.20 25.34
CA GLY A 615 -11.31 -8.73 25.23
C GLY A 615 -11.47 -7.37 24.50
N PRO A 616 -12.71 -6.88 24.30
CA PRO A 616 -12.97 -5.63 23.59
C PRO A 616 -12.55 -4.39 24.40
N SER A 617 -12.03 -3.37 23.71
CA SER A 617 -11.67 -2.09 24.34
C SER A 617 -12.92 -1.30 24.76
N VAL A 618 -13.31 -1.46 26.03
CA VAL A 618 -14.43 -0.75 26.68
C VAL A 618 -13.93 0.03 27.89
N GLY A 619 -14.66 1.09 28.29
CA GLY A 619 -14.32 1.91 29.47
C GLY A 619 -12.92 2.54 29.38
N ALA A 620 -12.12 2.36 30.43
CA ALA A 620 -10.76 2.91 30.52
C ALA A 620 -9.82 2.42 29.39
N ALA A 621 -9.98 1.16 28.93
CA ALA A 621 -9.19 0.64 27.82
C ALA A 621 -9.49 1.38 26.51
N ARG A 622 -10.75 1.80 26.31
CA ARG A 622 -11.13 2.61 25.15
C ARG A 622 -10.51 4.00 25.18
N LEU A 623 -10.56 4.66 26.33
CA LEU A 623 -9.98 6.00 26.51
C LEU A 623 -8.47 6.00 26.22
N ARG A 624 -7.76 4.98 26.72
CA ARG A 624 -6.33 4.80 26.43
C ARG A 624 -6.07 4.53 24.94
N PHE A 625 -6.80 3.61 24.32
CA PHE A 625 -6.68 3.34 22.87
C PHE A 625 -6.87 4.62 22.04
N ASP A 626 -7.85 5.45 22.42
CA ASP A 626 -8.10 6.71 21.73
C ASP A 626 -6.94 7.70 21.97
N ALA A 627 -6.40 7.81 23.19
CA ALA A 627 -5.25 8.66 23.49
C ALA A 627 -3.95 8.23 22.78
N GLU A 628 -3.63 6.92 22.76
CA GLU A 628 -2.50 6.38 21.98
C GLU A 628 -2.72 6.63 20.48
N GLY A 629 -3.95 6.47 20.01
CA GLY A 629 -4.31 6.79 18.63
C GLY A 629 -4.13 8.26 18.24
N GLU A 630 -4.42 9.21 19.13
CA GLU A 630 -4.15 10.64 18.89
C GLU A 630 -2.64 10.93 18.85
N ARG A 631 -1.84 10.32 19.74
CA ARG A 631 -0.37 10.44 19.70
C ARG A 631 0.19 9.86 18.41
N PHE A 632 -0.30 8.70 17.99
CA PHE A 632 0.08 8.07 16.72
C PHE A 632 -0.26 8.99 15.54
N ALA A 633 -1.47 9.54 15.52
CA ALA A 633 -1.90 10.45 14.48
C ALA A 633 -1.05 11.73 14.42
N ALA A 634 -0.71 12.29 15.58
CA ALA A 634 0.16 13.46 15.68
C ALA A 634 1.59 13.16 15.16
N ARG A 635 2.18 12.02 15.58
CA ARG A 635 3.54 11.62 15.20
C ARG A 635 3.66 11.27 13.72
N TRP A 636 2.68 10.55 13.19
CA TRP A 636 2.74 9.93 11.86
C TRP A 636 1.76 10.53 10.85
N ARG A 637 1.34 11.80 11.06
CA ARG A 637 0.39 12.51 10.18
C ARG A 637 0.74 12.45 8.70
N ALA A 638 2.04 12.53 8.35
CA ALA A 638 2.50 12.49 6.97
C ALA A 638 2.22 11.12 6.33
N MET A 639 2.55 10.04 7.05
CA MET A 639 2.29 8.66 6.62
C MET A 639 0.79 8.34 6.58
N ILE A 640 -0.01 8.89 7.50
CA ILE A 640 -1.48 8.79 7.46
C ILE A 640 -2.04 9.41 6.18
N ARG A 641 -1.47 10.53 5.74
CA ARG A 641 -1.92 11.20 4.53
C ARG A 641 -1.49 10.48 3.26
N ASP A 642 -0.29 9.91 3.25
CA ASP A 642 0.28 9.27 2.07
C ASP A 642 1.08 8.02 2.43
N ASP A 643 0.37 6.91 2.59
CA ASP A 643 0.99 5.59 2.67
C ASP A 643 1.49 5.20 1.26
N PRO A 644 2.81 5.06 1.06
CA PRO A 644 3.40 4.84 -0.25
C PRO A 644 2.95 3.51 -0.89
N TYR A 645 2.63 2.51 -0.08
CA TYR A 645 2.23 1.17 -0.53
C TYR A 645 0.71 1.02 -0.69
N TYR A 646 -0.07 2.05 -0.34
CA TYR A 646 -1.52 2.07 -0.52
C TYR A 646 -1.97 3.19 -1.47
N HIS A 647 -2.37 2.80 -2.68
CA HIS A 647 -2.65 3.77 -3.74
C HIS A 647 -3.69 4.84 -3.34
N PRO A 648 -3.48 6.14 -3.65
CA PRO A 648 -4.36 7.24 -3.23
C PRO A 648 -5.80 7.16 -3.75
N ALA A 649 -6.05 6.35 -4.78
CA ALA A 649 -7.40 6.09 -5.29
C ALA A 649 -8.20 5.07 -4.45
N PHE A 650 -7.53 4.21 -3.67
CA PHE A 650 -8.21 3.22 -2.83
C PHE A 650 -8.90 3.86 -1.63
N SER A 651 -9.91 3.16 -1.09
CA SER A 651 -10.65 3.64 0.07
C SER A 651 -9.86 3.44 1.35
N VAL A 652 -9.85 4.45 2.22
CA VAL A 652 -9.32 4.37 3.60
C VAL A 652 -10.44 4.41 4.64
N THR A 653 -11.70 4.37 4.21
CA THR A 653 -12.87 4.59 5.08
C THR A 653 -13.71 3.34 5.35
N THR A 654 -13.44 2.28 4.60
CA THR A 654 -14.11 0.97 4.66
C THR A 654 -13.15 -0.07 5.21
N PHE A 655 -13.64 -0.96 6.06
CA PHE A 655 -12.86 -2.12 6.52
C PHE A 655 -13.43 -3.38 5.85
N GLY A 656 -12.59 -4.19 5.20
CA GLY A 656 -12.99 -5.48 4.63
C GLY A 656 -13.12 -5.50 3.09
N GLU A 657 -14.22 -6.06 2.58
CA GLU A 657 -14.33 -6.49 1.17
C GLU A 657 -14.23 -5.37 0.13
N GLU A 658 -14.53 -4.13 0.49
CA GLU A 658 -14.55 -2.98 -0.41
C GLU A 658 -13.37 -2.02 -0.15
N LEU A 659 -12.21 -2.56 0.24
CA LEU A 659 -10.97 -1.80 0.45
C LEU A 659 -10.33 -1.37 -0.89
N GLU A 660 -10.30 -2.30 -1.84
CA GLU A 660 -9.73 -2.13 -3.18
C GLU A 660 -10.79 -1.75 -4.22
#